data_AF-A0A8H8NXM2-F1
#
_entry.id   AF-A0A8H8NXM2-F1
#
_cell.length_a   1.000
_cell.length_b   1.000
_cell.length_c   1.000
_cell.angle_alpha   90.00
_cell.angle_beta   90.00
_cell.angle_gamma   90.00
#
_symmetry.space_group_name_H-M   'P 1'
#
loop_
_entity.id
_entity.type
_entity.pdbx_description
1 polymer ?
#
loop_
_entity_poly.entity_id
_entity_poly.type
_entity_poly.pdbx_seq_one_letter_code
_entity_poly.pdbx_strand_id
1 'polypeptide(L)'
;MGPHFKSSLLALFPLAWQAAATLTLSETSTTYTLQNERLKAVVAKPGGKITEVTLDGTSLLGPGQGLYLDCYCTPSGFYVPGSSSPTLELLNGTDSTGTKWGGIALRENYKPTGQVFEQLWFLREGETGLHAFTRTAYFNESVPFLRNLQELRTLFRPNTPLWTHLSTNQKQWGPLPSKAAVASQWYLGNTPNDPYVQQVADYFTKYTFADTWRDHKAHGLYADGSTSNGTAYGAWLVMNTRDTYFGGPIHTDLTVDGSRIITLFPIITEMALPTLPLDSRTSLSTLRADAEKLADPTWNAAFYDDIASHVPNYVTTSGRGTFQRKSTFPRARKGQLLCLALAATTSRLTKLTRKHFNIGATLNQMGHFDPRVKAGNYRLTVYADGIFGQYIQDNVTVKAGIVNPAIKVTWKEESAGTELWRLGTPDKTSGEFRHGFTTDPKKSLHPEEYRIYWGYHDFPTDFPNGVNFTIGKSDIAKDWNYVHWSVFGPSYTRKNAVWDNMNNWTINFDYSRKKLKANSTATFTVQLAGAKTASDNGPYTNFDLNVVVNGNAPLPFHIPWYQSSSCAVRSAVSCYNLGEKLKFPESWLNNGKNSIVLSLPFNATDIETAVLPASIYVQYDALRLEVHHQRAKNDISLPWPCEDPKIEANTPELPRAASFLRTGAPQQPKLSAYGSNQSYPNPANTSPHEILGFGFAWSLAVGASAKSIYEACQSTQGKKLSPTAGCPVGEYNTTCVDMLKMLRLANRYQEAVLSLPQDTSPQWILIGAGVYKEAVNVTRKGPTTLLGTTNHADKYVQNLVTVYNTTFMNQTTQTAEQDNADTQVLTVAPNKWSTWTGKGFYGDTPEPVPNEWGCTDFRAYNINFENRAATKAVGPALAVGVAFARASFYGCTFKSYQDTVFIGKNGSAVFKGSEVAGSTDYIYGFGTAYFLESTLSNRGPGRLTAWKGDDRYKNKNGVYFDKCRITKSPDADPSLDLVGTMGLGRPWNNLSTVVVMDTYMDNTVMPVGYTIWGSTDPRFNYNVTYFAEYKSHGPGWNATARNISIERILTSAKETKRFSLGSIFGADLNWIDFSY
;
A
#
# COMPACT_ATOMS: atom_id res chain seq x y z
N MET A 1 -10.32 -73.68 -25.84
CA MET A 1 -10.46 -72.25 -26.19
C MET A 1 -9.41 -71.48 -25.40
N GLY A 2 -8.71 -70.54 -26.00
CA GLY A 2 -7.74 -69.68 -25.32
C GLY A 2 -7.09 -68.65 -26.26
N PRO A 3 -6.73 -67.45 -25.78
CA PRO A 3 -6.00 -66.46 -26.57
C PRO A 3 -4.50 -66.80 -26.59
N HIS A 4 -3.86 -66.69 -27.75
CA HIS A 4 -2.47 -67.11 -27.95
C HIS A 4 -1.43 -66.01 -27.68
N PHE A 5 -0.31 -66.40 -27.10
CA PHE A 5 0.98 -65.68 -27.22
C PHE A 5 1.44 -65.63 -28.69
N LYS A 6 1.90 -64.46 -29.15
CA LYS A 6 2.83 -64.21 -30.28
C LYS A 6 3.13 -62.70 -30.32
N SER A 7 4.36 -62.22 -30.53
CA SER A 7 5.67 -62.87 -30.47
C SER A 7 6.75 -61.78 -30.37
N SER A 8 7.69 -61.91 -29.43
CA SER A 8 8.80 -60.96 -29.31
C SER A 8 9.83 -61.17 -30.43
N LEU A 9 10.06 -60.15 -31.26
CA LEU A 9 11.32 -60.04 -32.01
C LEU A 9 12.31 -59.23 -31.18
N LEU A 10 13.52 -59.76 -30.99
CA LEU A 10 14.62 -59.01 -30.41
C LEU A 10 15.14 -58.02 -31.46
N ALA A 11 14.97 -56.72 -31.22
CA ALA A 11 15.87 -55.72 -31.80
C ALA A 11 17.18 -55.76 -30.99
N LEU A 12 18.26 -56.23 -31.63
CA LEU A 12 19.59 -56.21 -31.04
C LEU A 12 20.06 -54.76 -30.88
N PHE A 13 20.03 -54.25 -29.64
CA PHE A 13 20.82 -53.08 -29.29
C PHE A 13 22.30 -53.43 -29.47
N PRO A 14 23.08 -52.68 -30.27
CA PRO A 14 24.53 -52.80 -30.19
C PRO A 14 24.96 -52.33 -28.79
N LEU A 15 25.85 -53.09 -28.13
CA LEU A 15 26.54 -52.60 -26.94
C LEU A 15 27.56 -51.53 -27.37
N ALA A 16 27.06 -50.32 -27.63
CA ALA A 16 27.89 -49.13 -27.59
C ALA A 16 28.52 -49.04 -26.19
N TRP A 17 29.82 -48.78 -26.13
CA TRP A 17 30.52 -48.61 -24.86
C TRP A 17 29.79 -47.58 -23.99
N GLN A 18 29.49 -47.98 -22.74
CA GLN A 18 29.36 -47.02 -21.65
C GLN A 18 30.75 -46.49 -21.33
N ALA A 19 31.29 -45.64 -22.21
CA ALA A 19 32.24 -44.63 -21.80
C ALA A 19 31.50 -43.80 -20.74
N ALA A 20 31.98 -43.85 -19.50
CA ALA A 20 31.33 -43.14 -18.40
C ALA A 20 31.46 -41.64 -18.66
N ALA A 21 30.40 -41.01 -19.18
CA ALA A 21 30.23 -39.57 -19.11
C ALA A 21 30.56 -39.12 -17.67
N THR A 22 31.30 -38.03 -17.56
CA THR A 22 31.85 -37.62 -16.26
C THR A 22 31.67 -36.13 -16.03
N LEU A 23 30.68 -35.82 -15.19
CA LEU A 23 30.46 -34.50 -14.64
C LEU A 23 31.77 -34.00 -14.03
N THR A 24 32.31 -32.97 -14.66
CA THR A 24 33.61 -32.38 -14.37
C THR A 24 33.37 -31.01 -13.78
N LEU A 25 33.89 -30.83 -12.57
CA LEU A 25 33.83 -29.59 -11.81
C LEU A 25 35.25 -29.11 -11.63
N SER A 26 35.54 -27.87 -12.04
CA SER A 26 36.89 -27.31 -11.96
C SER A 26 36.90 -25.87 -11.47
N GLU A 27 37.98 -25.53 -10.77
CA GLU A 27 38.21 -24.22 -10.18
C GLU A 27 39.57 -23.70 -10.66
N THR A 28 39.63 -22.41 -10.96
CA THR A 28 40.87 -21.67 -11.19
C THR A 28 40.93 -20.47 -10.26
N SER A 29 42.00 -19.67 -10.31
CA SER A 29 42.06 -18.39 -9.59
C SER A 29 40.98 -17.39 -10.05
N THR A 30 40.43 -17.53 -11.26
CA THR A 30 39.49 -16.56 -11.86
C THR A 30 38.12 -17.14 -12.23
N THR A 31 37.93 -18.46 -12.24
CA THR A 31 36.69 -19.11 -12.71
C THR A 31 36.28 -20.34 -11.88
N TYR A 32 35.01 -20.70 -12.01
CA TYR A 32 34.46 -22.04 -11.74
C TYR A 32 33.82 -22.59 -13.02
N THR A 33 33.92 -23.90 -13.27
CA THR A 33 33.30 -24.58 -14.41
C THR A 33 32.37 -25.70 -13.95
N LEU A 34 31.15 -25.72 -14.49
CA LEU A 34 30.27 -26.90 -14.51
C LEU A 34 30.30 -27.48 -15.92
N GLN A 35 30.61 -28.77 -16.07
CA GLN A 35 30.66 -29.41 -17.39
C GLN A 35 30.22 -30.88 -17.32
N ASN A 36 29.41 -31.33 -18.28
CA ASN A 36 29.22 -32.75 -18.60
C ASN A 36 29.69 -33.03 -20.05
N GLU A 37 29.28 -34.14 -20.64
CA GLU A 37 29.69 -34.55 -21.98
C GLU A 37 29.12 -33.68 -23.11
N ARG A 38 28.12 -32.83 -22.83
CA ARG A 38 27.46 -31.95 -23.82
C ARG A 38 27.51 -30.48 -23.46
N LEU A 39 27.12 -30.12 -22.24
CA LEU A 39 27.00 -28.74 -21.76
C LEU A 39 28.21 -28.35 -20.91
N LYS A 40 28.75 -27.15 -21.16
CA LYS A 40 29.73 -26.49 -20.29
C LYS A 40 29.23 -25.07 -19.96
N ALA A 41 29.30 -24.70 -18.69
CA ALA A 41 29.05 -23.35 -18.19
C ALA A 41 30.20 -22.87 -17.29
N VAL A 42 30.74 -21.69 -17.57
CA VAL A 42 31.84 -21.08 -16.79
C VAL A 42 31.35 -19.82 -16.09
N VAL A 43 31.48 -19.78 -14.76
CA VAL A 43 31.24 -18.59 -13.94
C VAL A 43 32.58 -17.89 -13.68
N ALA A 44 32.67 -16.62 -14.04
CA ALA A 44 33.79 -15.77 -13.64
C ALA A 44 33.65 -15.38 -12.16
N LYS A 45 34.72 -15.60 -11.38
CA LYS A 45 34.80 -15.16 -9.98
C LYS A 45 34.74 -13.62 -9.88
N PRO A 46 35.49 -12.84 -10.70
CA PRO A 46 35.24 -11.40 -10.82
C PRO A 46 33.86 -11.15 -11.44
N GLY A 47 33.01 -10.40 -10.75
CA GLY A 47 31.68 -10.01 -11.26
C GLY A 47 30.62 -11.13 -11.26
N GLY A 48 30.92 -12.33 -10.77
CA GLY A 48 29.91 -13.33 -10.40
C GLY A 48 28.90 -13.74 -11.49
N LYS A 49 29.36 -13.85 -12.74
CA LYS A 49 28.48 -14.10 -13.91
C LYS A 49 28.96 -15.30 -14.70
N ILE A 50 28.01 -16.00 -15.33
CA ILE A 50 28.34 -16.95 -16.39
C ILE A 50 28.89 -16.17 -17.59
N THR A 51 30.13 -16.45 -17.99
CA THR A 51 30.86 -15.80 -19.10
C THR A 51 31.08 -16.72 -20.30
N GLU A 52 30.87 -18.02 -20.14
CA GLU A 52 30.89 -19.00 -21.22
C GLU A 52 29.72 -19.96 -21.05
N VAL A 53 28.99 -20.23 -22.14
CA VAL A 53 28.10 -21.38 -22.27
C VAL A 53 28.38 -22.03 -23.61
N THR A 54 28.76 -23.31 -23.61
CA THR A 54 28.87 -24.12 -24.83
C THR A 54 28.04 -25.39 -24.71
N LEU A 55 27.57 -25.88 -25.86
CA LEU A 55 26.73 -27.05 -25.99
C LEU A 55 27.11 -27.80 -27.26
N ASP A 56 27.47 -29.07 -27.14
CA ASP A 56 28.06 -29.89 -28.21
C ASP A 56 29.23 -29.14 -28.92
N GLY A 57 30.02 -28.39 -28.14
CA GLY A 57 31.11 -27.52 -28.60
C GLY A 57 30.71 -26.14 -29.14
N THR A 58 29.44 -25.91 -29.47
CA THR A 58 28.96 -24.63 -30.02
C THR A 58 28.77 -23.58 -28.92
N SER A 59 29.30 -22.36 -29.11
CA SER A 59 29.10 -21.27 -28.16
C SER A 59 27.71 -20.64 -28.29
N LEU A 60 26.89 -20.88 -27.27
CA LEU A 60 25.54 -20.32 -27.16
C LEU A 60 25.54 -18.83 -26.79
N LEU A 61 26.66 -18.33 -26.26
CA LEU A 61 26.75 -17.01 -25.64
C LEU A 61 27.56 -15.98 -26.46
N GLY A 62 28.70 -16.38 -27.04
CA GLY A 62 29.70 -15.40 -27.50
C GLY A 62 30.15 -14.45 -26.37
N PRO A 63 30.58 -13.22 -26.66
CA PRO A 63 30.90 -12.18 -25.66
C PRO A 63 29.63 -11.57 -25.00
N GLY A 64 28.67 -12.41 -24.63
CA GLY A 64 27.46 -12.05 -23.91
C GLY A 64 27.62 -12.17 -22.40
N GLN A 65 26.48 -12.17 -21.69
CA GLN A 65 26.42 -12.55 -20.27
C GLN A 65 25.40 -13.67 -20.13
N GLY A 66 25.79 -14.78 -19.51
CA GLY A 66 24.96 -15.98 -19.34
C GLY A 66 23.81 -15.77 -18.36
N LEU A 67 23.36 -16.80 -17.67
CA LEU A 67 22.22 -16.64 -16.76
C LEU A 67 22.65 -15.87 -15.48
N TYR A 68 22.19 -14.63 -15.29
CA TYR A 68 22.60 -13.78 -14.16
C TYR A 68 21.45 -12.94 -13.55
N LEU A 69 21.65 -12.47 -12.31
CA LEU A 69 20.71 -11.66 -11.53
C LEU A 69 20.80 -10.15 -11.82
N ASP A 70 19.68 -9.53 -12.17
CA ASP A 70 19.57 -8.11 -12.56
C ASP A 70 18.38 -7.46 -11.81
N CYS A 71 18.63 -6.48 -10.91
CA CYS A 71 17.61 -6.00 -9.99
C CYS A 71 17.59 -4.46 -9.88
N TYR A 72 16.46 -3.81 -10.21
CA TYR A 72 16.26 -2.38 -9.97
C TYR A 72 15.80 -2.16 -8.52
N CYS A 73 16.71 -2.47 -7.60
CA CYS A 73 16.42 -2.54 -6.18
C CYS A 73 17.59 -2.13 -5.29
N THR A 74 18.58 -1.42 -5.83
CA THR A 74 19.61 -0.71 -5.05
C THR A 74 19.21 0.77 -4.89
N PRO A 75 19.81 1.55 -3.95
CA PRO A 75 19.49 2.97 -3.76
C PRO A 75 19.68 3.82 -5.04
N SER A 76 20.60 3.40 -5.91
CA SER A 76 20.91 4.03 -7.19
C SER A 76 21.21 2.98 -8.26
N GLY A 77 20.44 2.97 -9.35
CA GLY A 77 20.67 2.11 -10.51
C GLY A 77 20.21 0.66 -10.33
N PHE A 78 20.92 -0.26 -10.99
CA PHE A 78 20.69 -1.71 -10.92
C PHE A 78 21.74 -2.36 -10.02
N TYR A 79 21.37 -3.47 -9.37
CA TYR A 79 22.33 -4.42 -8.80
C TYR A 79 23.24 -4.97 -9.90
N VAL A 80 24.55 -4.93 -9.66
CA VAL A 80 25.56 -5.57 -10.51
C VAL A 80 26.12 -6.76 -9.73
N PRO A 81 25.93 -8.01 -10.22
CA PRO A 81 26.52 -9.19 -9.60
C PRO A 81 28.02 -9.04 -9.35
N GLY A 82 28.46 -9.52 -8.19
CA GLY A 82 29.85 -9.54 -7.77
C GLY A 82 30.46 -8.18 -7.46
N SER A 83 29.65 -7.13 -7.26
CA SER A 83 30.15 -5.77 -6.97
C SER A 83 30.52 -5.53 -5.49
N SER A 84 29.94 -6.29 -4.56
CA SER A 84 30.06 -6.08 -3.10
C SER A 84 30.90 -7.15 -2.38
N SER A 85 31.88 -7.76 -3.08
CA SER A 85 32.65 -8.93 -2.63
C SER A 85 31.77 -10.18 -2.44
N PRO A 86 31.39 -10.87 -3.54
CA PRO A 86 30.53 -12.05 -3.47
C PRO A 86 31.29 -13.23 -2.83
N THR A 87 30.55 -14.07 -2.10
CA THR A 87 30.98 -15.45 -1.83
C THR A 87 30.55 -16.31 -3.00
N LEU A 88 31.46 -17.11 -3.55
CA LEU A 88 31.16 -18.14 -4.54
C LEU A 88 31.59 -19.49 -3.97
N GLU A 89 30.67 -20.44 -3.97
CA GLU A 89 30.84 -21.79 -3.44
C GLU A 89 30.62 -22.82 -4.56
N LEU A 90 31.54 -23.78 -4.71
CA LEU A 90 31.39 -24.91 -5.63
C LEU A 90 30.74 -26.08 -4.86
N LEU A 91 29.61 -26.55 -5.37
CA LEU A 91 28.78 -27.61 -4.80
C LEU A 91 28.87 -28.88 -5.65
N ASN A 92 28.74 -30.04 -5.03
CA ASN A 92 28.62 -31.32 -5.73
C ASN A 92 27.89 -32.37 -4.89
N GLY A 93 27.42 -33.42 -5.56
CA GLY A 93 26.86 -34.58 -4.91
C GLY A 93 26.40 -35.66 -5.89
N THR A 94 25.55 -36.54 -5.38
CA THR A 94 24.80 -37.54 -6.15
C THR A 94 23.39 -37.55 -5.60
N ASP A 95 22.39 -37.61 -6.46
CA ASP A 95 20.98 -37.51 -6.08
C ASP A 95 20.38 -38.86 -5.65
N SER A 96 19.11 -38.84 -5.23
CA SER A 96 18.34 -40.03 -4.85
C SER A 96 18.15 -41.06 -5.97
N THR A 97 18.45 -40.72 -7.22
CA THR A 97 18.42 -41.63 -8.38
C THR A 97 19.80 -42.23 -8.72
N GLY A 98 20.86 -41.80 -8.03
CA GLY A 98 22.25 -42.18 -8.33
C GLY A 98 22.92 -41.32 -9.40
N THR A 99 22.28 -40.25 -9.87
CA THR A 99 22.82 -39.33 -10.87
C THR A 99 23.71 -38.28 -10.20
N LYS A 100 24.91 -38.07 -10.74
CA LYS A 100 25.83 -37.03 -10.26
C LYS A 100 25.29 -35.64 -10.57
N TRP A 101 25.57 -34.70 -9.69
CA TRP A 101 25.28 -33.29 -9.90
C TRP A 101 26.36 -32.39 -9.32
N GLY A 102 26.42 -31.17 -9.83
CA GLY A 102 27.35 -30.13 -9.43
C GLY A 102 26.70 -28.76 -9.53
N GLY A 103 27.17 -27.79 -8.78
CA GLY A 103 26.59 -26.46 -8.80
C GLY A 103 27.54 -25.37 -8.34
N ILE A 104 27.14 -24.12 -8.56
CA ILE A 104 27.85 -22.93 -8.11
C ILE A 104 26.83 -22.05 -7.40
N ALA A 105 27.12 -21.63 -6.17
CA ALA A 105 26.29 -20.72 -5.39
C ALA A 105 26.99 -19.37 -5.19
N LEU A 106 26.47 -18.32 -5.82
CA LEU A 106 26.80 -16.93 -5.53
C LEU A 106 25.93 -16.44 -4.36
N ARG A 107 26.55 -15.84 -3.35
CA ARG A 107 25.87 -15.14 -2.25
C ARG A 107 26.57 -13.80 -1.97
N GLU A 108 25.82 -12.70 -1.98
CA GLU A 108 26.35 -11.34 -1.83
C GLU A 108 25.49 -10.54 -0.84
N ASN A 109 26.13 -9.75 0.03
CA ASN A 109 25.45 -8.84 0.95
C ASN A 109 25.73 -7.39 0.54
N TYR A 110 24.69 -6.73 0.04
CA TYR A 110 24.73 -5.34 -0.41
C TYR A 110 24.69 -4.40 0.81
N LYS A 111 25.88 -4.16 1.36
CA LYS A 111 26.13 -3.40 2.61
C LYS A 111 25.36 -2.07 2.76
N PRO A 112 25.15 -1.23 1.70
CA PRO A 112 24.45 0.04 1.86
C PRO A 112 22.99 -0.05 2.34
N THR A 113 22.35 -1.22 2.20
CA THR A 113 20.97 -1.44 2.66
C THR A 113 20.85 -2.60 3.64
N GLY A 114 21.71 -3.63 3.52
CA GLY A 114 21.54 -4.93 4.18
C GLY A 114 20.68 -5.92 3.37
N GLN A 115 20.56 -5.72 2.05
CA GLN A 115 19.97 -6.70 1.15
C GLN A 115 20.93 -7.87 0.90
N VAL A 116 20.40 -9.08 0.93
CA VAL A 116 21.09 -10.29 0.48
C VAL A 116 20.62 -10.61 -0.93
N PHE A 117 21.56 -10.86 -1.83
CA PHE A 117 21.35 -11.33 -3.20
C PHE A 117 22.05 -12.66 -3.38
N GLU A 118 21.33 -13.66 -3.90
CA GLU A 118 21.87 -14.99 -4.14
C GLU A 118 21.45 -15.49 -5.51
N GLN A 119 22.35 -16.22 -6.15
CA GLN A 119 22.06 -16.96 -7.36
C GLN A 119 22.82 -18.28 -7.36
N LEU A 120 22.11 -19.37 -7.59
CA LEU A 120 22.65 -20.72 -7.61
C LEU A 120 22.36 -21.31 -8.99
N TRP A 121 23.33 -22.04 -9.54
CA TRP A 121 23.18 -22.83 -10.76
C TRP A 121 23.61 -24.27 -10.48
N PHE A 122 22.85 -25.25 -10.95
CA PHE A 122 23.16 -26.67 -10.86
C PHE A 122 23.13 -27.30 -12.25
N LEU A 123 24.07 -28.21 -12.51
CA LEU A 123 24.13 -29.09 -13.67
C LEU A 123 24.05 -30.54 -13.18
N ARG A 124 23.17 -31.31 -13.80
CA ARG A 124 22.94 -32.74 -13.53
C ARG A 124 23.50 -33.56 -14.68
N GLU A 125 24.03 -34.74 -14.38
CA GLU A 125 24.72 -35.54 -15.40
C GLU A 125 23.77 -35.98 -16.53
N GLY A 126 24.21 -35.84 -17.78
CA GLY A 126 23.41 -36.11 -18.98
C GLY A 126 22.31 -35.07 -19.28
N GLU A 127 22.08 -34.07 -18.41
CA GLU A 127 21.15 -32.98 -18.71
C GLU A 127 21.83 -31.85 -19.49
N THR A 128 21.17 -31.35 -20.53
CA THR A 128 21.65 -30.22 -21.34
C THR A 128 21.05 -28.89 -20.87
N GLY A 129 20.89 -28.71 -19.56
CA GLY A 129 20.30 -27.49 -18.99
C GLY A 129 20.89 -27.15 -17.63
N LEU A 130 20.77 -25.87 -17.25
CA LEU A 130 21.07 -25.44 -15.88
C LEU A 130 19.76 -25.31 -15.09
N HIS A 131 19.73 -25.89 -13.89
CA HIS A 131 18.72 -25.54 -12.89
C HIS A 131 19.20 -24.30 -12.14
N ALA A 132 18.41 -23.23 -12.15
CA ALA A 132 18.79 -21.97 -11.55
C ALA A 132 17.82 -21.52 -10.46
N PHE A 133 18.38 -21.05 -9.36
CA PHE A 133 17.66 -20.48 -8.24
C PHE A 133 18.18 -19.08 -7.97
N THR A 134 17.27 -18.11 -7.90
CA THR A 134 17.57 -16.71 -7.58
C THR A 134 16.88 -16.38 -6.26
N ARG A 135 17.48 -15.55 -5.40
CA ARG A 135 16.83 -15.03 -4.18
C ARG A 135 17.25 -13.60 -3.90
N THR A 136 16.30 -12.79 -3.42
CA THR A 136 16.59 -11.59 -2.62
C THR A 136 16.01 -11.72 -1.21
N ALA A 137 16.65 -11.10 -0.22
CA ALA A 137 16.11 -10.97 1.13
C ALA A 137 16.51 -9.65 1.79
N TYR A 138 15.70 -9.17 2.73
CA TYR A 138 15.93 -7.95 3.49
C TYR A 138 15.65 -8.16 4.97
N PHE A 139 16.55 -7.68 5.83
CA PHE A 139 16.52 -8.00 7.28
C PHE A 139 16.52 -6.76 8.19
N ASN A 140 16.62 -5.55 7.64
CA ASN A 140 16.62 -4.32 8.44
C ASN A 140 15.19 -3.79 8.62
N GLU A 141 14.57 -4.10 9.77
CA GLU A 141 13.21 -3.60 10.06
C GLU A 141 13.19 -2.13 10.53
N SER A 142 14.35 -1.55 10.86
CA SER A 142 14.49 -0.21 11.45
C SER A 142 14.66 0.90 10.43
N VAL A 143 15.20 0.58 9.25
CA VAL A 143 15.31 1.50 8.11
C VAL A 143 14.57 0.88 6.93
N PRO A 144 13.31 1.25 6.64
CA PRO A 144 12.63 0.76 5.45
C PRO A 144 13.38 1.24 4.21
N PHE A 145 13.77 0.30 3.34
CA PHE A 145 14.44 0.63 2.09
C PHE A 145 13.54 1.55 1.24
N LEU A 146 14.02 2.76 0.97
CA LEU A 146 13.20 3.88 0.44
C LEU A 146 12.76 3.69 -1.02
N ARG A 147 13.29 2.69 -1.72
CA ARG A 147 12.69 2.19 -2.97
C ARG A 147 11.96 0.90 -2.65
N ASN A 148 10.72 0.77 -3.12
CA ASN A 148 10.08 -0.54 -3.20
C ASN A 148 10.95 -1.51 -4.03
N LEU A 149 10.75 -2.82 -3.87
CA LEU A 149 11.33 -3.81 -4.80
C LEU A 149 10.67 -3.62 -6.18
N GLN A 150 11.32 -2.88 -7.09
CA GLN A 150 10.67 -2.44 -8.33
C GLN A 150 10.76 -3.49 -9.43
N GLU A 151 11.98 -3.93 -9.75
CA GLU A 151 12.26 -4.98 -10.73
C GLU A 151 13.31 -5.92 -10.14
N LEU A 152 13.14 -7.23 -10.31
CA LEU A 152 14.07 -8.27 -9.86
C LEU A 152 14.03 -9.39 -10.89
N ARG A 153 15.13 -9.60 -11.62
CA ARG A 153 15.15 -10.43 -12.83
C ARG A 153 16.27 -11.46 -12.84
N THR A 154 16.00 -12.57 -13.52
CA THR A 154 17.04 -13.53 -13.94
C THR A 154 17.13 -13.50 -15.46
N LEU A 155 18.31 -13.17 -16.00
CA LEU A 155 18.50 -12.80 -17.42
C LEU A 155 19.54 -13.67 -18.11
N PHE A 156 19.31 -13.97 -19.40
CA PHE A 156 20.31 -14.52 -20.33
C PHE A 156 20.50 -13.52 -21.47
N ARG A 157 21.74 -13.09 -21.76
CA ARG A 157 22.08 -12.04 -22.74
C ARG A 157 23.20 -12.45 -23.71
N PRO A 158 22.97 -13.41 -24.64
CA PRO A 158 23.94 -13.80 -25.67
C PRO A 158 24.25 -12.71 -26.70
N ASN A 159 25.53 -12.59 -27.05
CA ASN A 159 26.03 -11.70 -28.10
C ASN A 159 26.72 -12.50 -29.23
N THR A 160 26.05 -13.53 -29.73
CA THR A 160 26.51 -14.40 -30.83
C THR A 160 25.58 -14.28 -32.05
N PRO A 161 26.06 -14.40 -33.29
CA PRO A 161 25.21 -14.48 -34.48
C PRO A 161 24.32 -15.75 -34.52
N LEU A 162 24.54 -16.73 -33.65
CA LEU A 162 23.79 -17.99 -33.59
C LEU A 162 22.27 -17.81 -33.60
N TRP A 163 21.73 -16.90 -32.78
CA TRP A 163 20.29 -16.75 -32.59
C TRP A 163 19.65 -16.00 -33.76
N THR A 164 18.70 -16.65 -34.44
CA THR A 164 17.99 -16.11 -35.62
C THR A 164 16.54 -15.74 -35.32
N HIS A 165 15.92 -16.35 -34.30
CA HIS A 165 14.54 -16.09 -33.89
C HIS A 165 14.40 -15.97 -32.37
N LEU A 166 13.29 -15.37 -31.94
CA LEU A 166 12.80 -15.37 -30.57
C LEU A 166 11.35 -15.89 -30.49
N SER A 167 10.96 -16.44 -29.34
CA SER A 167 9.62 -16.99 -29.12
C SER A 167 9.18 -16.78 -27.68
N THR A 168 8.00 -16.19 -27.53
CA THR A 168 7.27 -16.09 -26.27
C THR A 168 6.37 -17.30 -26.09
N ASN A 169 5.49 -17.55 -27.06
CA ASN A 169 4.50 -18.63 -26.97
C ASN A 169 4.21 -19.24 -28.37
N GLN A 170 3.12 -19.99 -28.50
CA GLN A 170 2.71 -20.64 -29.76
C GLN A 170 2.22 -19.66 -30.85
N LYS A 171 1.61 -18.53 -30.45
CA LYS A 171 1.18 -17.45 -31.35
C LYS A 171 2.31 -16.45 -31.62
N GLN A 172 2.98 -16.02 -30.55
CA GLN A 172 3.93 -14.91 -30.57
C GLN A 172 5.37 -15.42 -30.62
N TRP A 173 5.92 -15.44 -31.84
CA TRP A 173 7.31 -15.73 -32.17
C TRP A 173 7.69 -14.97 -33.45
N GLY A 174 8.97 -14.92 -33.79
CA GLY A 174 9.42 -14.32 -35.04
C GLY A 174 10.94 -14.24 -35.16
N PRO A 175 11.45 -13.85 -36.35
CA PRO A 175 12.88 -13.62 -36.55
C PRO A 175 13.37 -12.45 -35.69
N LEU A 176 14.63 -12.48 -35.29
CA LEU A 176 15.31 -11.35 -34.66
C LEU A 176 15.56 -10.26 -35.72
N PRO A 177 15.25 -8.99 -35.44
CA PRO A 177 15.60 -7.87 -36.33
C PRO A 177 17.11 -7.84 -36.63
N SER A 178 17.48 -7.48 -37.86
CA SER A 178 18.89 -7.37 -38.24
C SER A 178 19.58 -6.20 -37.53
N LYS A 179 20.91 -6.25 -37.47
CA LYS A 179 21.76 -5.14 -36.98
C LYS A 179 21.53 -3.83 -37.75
N ALA A 180 21.11 -3.90 -39.01
CA ALA A 180 20.82 -2.73 -39.84
C ALA A 180 19.48 -2.09 -39.45
N ALA A 181 18.45 -2.91 -39.17
CA ALA A 181 17.14 -2.43 -38.75
C ALA A 181 17.23 -1.70 -37.39
N VAL A 182 17.81 -2.35 -36.37
CA VAL A 182 17.83 -1.83 -34.98
C VAL A 182 18.66 -0.54 -34.79
N ALA A 183 19.47 -0.15 -35.78
CA ALA A 183 20.12 1.16 -35.79
C ALA A 183 19.11 2.33 -35.80
N SER A 184 17.87 2.07 -36.22
CA SER A 184 16.76 3.04 -36.30
C SER A 184 15.97 3.21 -34.99
N GLN A 185 16.56 2.82 -33.85
CA GLN A 185 15.95 2.76 -32.52
C GLN A 185 14.74 1.82 -32.40
N TRP A 186 13.56 2.23 -32.88
CA TRP A 186 12.29 1.51 -32.71
C TRP A 186 11.47 1.36 -33.99
N TYR A 187 11.61 2.26 -34.97
CA TYR A 187 10.93 2.14 -36.25
C TYR A 187 11.84 1.45 -37.27
N LEU A 188 11.43 0.27 -37.73
CA LEU A 188 12.21 -0.61 -38.60
C LEU A 188 11.73 -0.57 -40.05
N GLY A 189 10.62 0.13 -40.38
CA GLY A 189 10.09 0.21 -41.75
C GLY A 189 11.05 0.82 -42.79
N ASN A 190 12.15 1.46 -42.36
CA ASN A 190 13.25 1.88 -43.23
C ASN A 190 14.05 0.69 -43.83
N THR A 191 13.91 -0.52 -43.28
CA THR A 191 14.47 -1.77 -43.80
C THR A 191 13.33 -2.73 -44.20
N PRO A 192 12.59 -2.46 -45.30
CA PRO A 192 11.42 -3.25 -45.71
C PRO A 192 11.75 -4.69 -46.16
N ASN A 193 13.03 -4.99 -46.36
CA ASN A 193 13.55 -6.33 -46.68
C ASN A 193 14.05 -7.08 -45.42
N ASP A 194 13.92 -6.51 -44.23
CA ASP A 194 14.25 -7.21 -42.98
C ASP A 194 13.16 -8.26 -42.66
N PRO A 195 13.52 -9.52 -42.35
CA PRO A 195 12.56 -10.57 -42.03
C PRO A 195 11.57 -10.20 -40.93
N TYR A 196 11.98 -9.44 -39.90
CA TYR A 196 11.06 -9.00 -38.84
C TYR A 196 10.03 -8.00 -39.36
N VAL A 197 10.42 -7.10 -40.27
CA VAL A 197 9.55 -6.06 -40.84
C VAL A 197 8.49 -6.69 -41.74
N GLN A 198 8.85 -7.72 -42.49
CA GLN A 198 7.93 -8.47 -43.36
C GLN A 198 6.99 -9.39 -42.57
N GLN A 199 7.52 -10.08 -41.56
CA GLN A 199 6.79 -11.14 -40.86
C GLN A 199 6.00 -10.64 -39.63
N VAL A 200 6.54 -9.68 -38.89
CA VAL A 200 6.00 -9.21 -37.61
C VAL A 200 5.49 -7.77 -37.69
N ALA A 201 6.36 -6.75 -37.70
CA ALA A 201 5.91 -5.36 -37.59
C ALA A 201 6.93 -4.33 -38.09
N ASP A 202 6.46 -3.14 -38.47
CA ASP A 202 7.33 -2.00 -38.81
C ASP A 202 7.99 -1.35 -37.58
N TYR A 203 7.70 -1.86 -36.38
CA TYR A 203 8.20 -1.36 -35.10
C TYR A 203 8.70 -2.52 -34.24
N PHE A 204 9.81 -2.32 -33.53
CA PHE A 204 10.27 -3.22 -32.48
C PHE A 204 10.27 -2.51 -31.13
N THR A 205 9.54 -3.09 -30.16
CA THR A 205 9.64 -2.71 -28.75
C THR A 205 9.98 -3.94 -27.92
N LYS A 206 10.63 -3.76 -26.76
CA LYS A 206 10.85 -4.87 -25.83
C LYS A 206 9.55 -5.52 -25.32
N TYR A 207 8.42 -4.81 -25.40
CA TYR A 207 7.12 -5.29 -24.92
C TYR A 207 6.27 -6.03 -25.96
N THR A 208 6.62 -5.98 -27.25
CA THR A 208 5.92 -6.72 -28.32
C THR A 208 5.87 -8.23 -28.05
N PHE A 209 6.83 -8.72 -27.26
CA PHE A 209 6.97 -10.11 -26.82
C PHE A 209 6.73 -10.27 -25.29
N ALA A 210 5.87 -9.43 -24.71
CA ALA A 210 5.33 -9.61 -23.37
C ALA A 210 4.14 -10.60 -23.38
N ASP A 211 3.90 -11.32 -22.28
CA ASP A 211 2.75 -12.24 -22.15
C ASP A 211 2.32 -12.49 -20.70
N THR A 212 1.14 -13.10 -20.51
CA THR A 212 0.52 -13.37 -19.22
C THR A 212 1.08 -14.61 -18.53
N TRP A 213 1.35 -14.54 -17.23
CA TRP A 213 1.80 -15.69 -16.40
C TRP A 213 0.79 -16.85 -16.25
N ARG A 214 -0.37 -16.76 -16.90
CA ARG A 214 -1.48 -17.71 -16.88
C ARG A 214 -1.10 -19.02 -17.56
N ASP A 215 -0.84 -18.96 -18.87
CA ASP A 215 -0.61 -20.13 -19.72
C ASP A 215 0.89 -20.29 -20.08
N HIS A 216 1.71 -19.32 -19.69
CA HIS A 216 3.11 -19.17 -20.12
C HIS A 216 4.06 -20.18 -19.46
N LYS A 217 4.51 -21.17 -20.25
CA LYS A 217 5.35 -22.28 -19.78
C LYS A 217 6.85 -22.10 -20.07
N ALA A 218 7.18 -21.70 -21.29
CA ALA A 218 8.56 -21.61 -21.76
C ALA A 218 8.72 -20.59 -22.89
N HIS A 219 9.77 -19.77 -22.80
CA HIS A 219 10.13 -18.75 -23.80
C HIS A 219 11.64 -18.73 -24.03
N GLY A 220 12.08 -18.17 -25.15
CA GLY A 220 13.51 -18.10 -25.42
C GLY A 220 13.91 -17.80 -26.86
N LEU A 221 15.11 -18.26 -27.20
CA LEU A 221 15.77 -18.01 -28.49
C LEU A 221 15.92 -19.30 -29.28
N TYR A 222 15.85 -19.18 -30.61
CA TYR A 222 15.99 -20.29 -31.56
C TYR A 222 17.01 -19.94 -32.65
N ALA A 223 17.77 -20.95 -33.07
CA ALA A 223 18.65 -20.93 -34.23
C ALA A 223 18.19 -22.02 -35.20
N ASP A 224 17.91 -21.63 -36.44
CA ASP A 224 17.38 -22.47 -37.51
C ASP A 224 18.44 -23.27 -38.29
N GLY A 225 19.69 -23.28 -37.82
CA GLY A 225 20.81 -23.92 -38.50
C GLY A 225 21.56 -23.04 -39.50
N SER A 226 20.97 -21.94 -40.01
CA SER A 226 21.61 -21.08 -41.03
C SER A 226 22.91 -20.42 -40.57
N THR A 227 23.08 -20.26 -39.27
CA THR A 227 24.23 -19.65 -38.59
C THR A 227 25.11 -20.68 -37.85
N SER A 228 24.82 -21.97 -38.00
CA SER A 228 25.26 -23.05 -37.10
C SER A 228 25.53 -24.37 -37.85
N ASN A 229 26.05 -24.28 -39.09
CA ASN A 229 26.37 -25.42 -39.96
C ASN A 229 25.18 -26.39 -40.12
N GLY A 230 23.98 -25.86 -40.22
CA GLY A 230 22.73 -26.62 -40.32
C GLY A 230 22.17 -27.14 -39.00
N THR A 231 22.89 -27.09 -37.87
CA THR A 231 22.39 -27.65 -36.60
C THR A 231 21.42 -26.69 -35.90
N ALA A 232 20.22 -27.15 -35.57
CA ALA A 232 19.22 -26.35 -34.87
C ALA A 232 19.51 -26.29 -33.36
N TYR A 233 19.34 -25.11 -32.76
CA TYR A 233 19.51 -24.90 -31.32
C TYR A 233 18.33 -24.13 -30.72
N GLY A 234 17.92 -24.51 -29.52
CA GLY A 234 17.05 -23.70 -28.67
C GLY A 234 17.72 -23.37 -27.34
N ALA A 235 17.49 -22.15 -26.82
CA ALA A 235 17.78 -21.77 -25.44
C ALA A 235 16.50 -21.26 -24.79
N TRP A 236 15.89 -22.10 -23.95
CA TRP A 236 14.58 -21.85 -23.37
C TRP A 236 14.69 -21.61 -21.87
N LEU A 237 13.93 -20.65 -21.36
CA LEU A 237 13.65 -20.48 -19.95
C LEU A 237 12.31 -21.15 -19.65
N VAL A 238 12.31 -22.14 -18.76
CA VAL A 238 11.09 -22.89 -18.39
C VAL A 238 10.64 -22.54 -16.98
N MET A 239 9.36 -22.17 -16.86
CA MET A 239 8.72 -21.74 -15.61
C MET A 239 7.95 -22.89 -14.96
N ASN A 240 8.67 -23.78 -14.27
CA ASN A 240 8.10 -24.97 -13.63
C ASN A 240 7.51 -24.71 -12.23
N THR A 241 7.99 -23.71 -11.49
CA THR A 241 7.30 -23.17 -10.30
C THR A 241 6.97 -21.70 -10.47
N ARG A 242 5.73 -21.31 -10.14
CA ARG A 242 5.25 -19.92 -10.21
C ARG A 242 4.80 -19.37 -8.85
N ASP A 243 4.97 -20.13 -7.76
CA ASP A 243 4.42 -19.85 -6.43
C ASP A 243 4.99 -18.60 -5.74
N THR A 244 5.98 -17.94 -6.33
CA THR A 244 6.72 -16.77 -5.82
C THR A 244 6.52 -15.51 -6.66
N TYR A 245 5.73 -15.59 -7.75
CA TYR A 245 5.51 -14.49 -8.68
C TYR A 245 4.44 -13.53 -8.16
N PHE A 246 4.47 -12.28 -8.63
CA PHE A 246 3.54 -11.23 -8.21
C PHE A 246 2.46 -10.97 -9.28
N GLY A 247 1.40 -10.26 -8.90
CA GLY A 247 0.21 -10.00 -9.73
C GLY A 247 -0.72 -11.19 -9.97
N GLY A 248 -0.21 -12.43 -9.91
CA GLY A 248 -0.98 -13.66 -10.17
C GLY A 248 -1.03 -14.01 -11.66
N PRO A 249 -1.91 -14.93 -12.09
CA PRO A 249 -1.87 -15.47 -13.46
C PRO A 249 -2.14 -14.43 -14.56
N ILE A 250 -2.97 -13.41 -14.31
CA ILE A 250 -3.28 -12.36 -15.30
C ILE A 250 -2.23 -11.24 -15.38
N HIS A 251 -1.15 -11.32 -14.60
CA HIS A 251 -0.02 -10.40 -14.71
C HIS A 251 0.70 -10.61 -16.05
N THR A 252 0.92 -9.52 -16.78
CA THR A 252 1.64 -9.51 -18.06
C THR A 252 3.05 -8.95 -17.84
N ASP A 253 4.09 -9.62 -18.33
CA ASP A 253 5.46 -9.10 -18.25
C ASP A 253 6.34 -9.46 -19.46
N LEU A 254 7.54 -8.88 -19.50
CA LEU A 254 8.56 -9.17 -20.50
C LEU A 254 8.96 -10.65 -20.48
N THR A 255 9.20 -11.22 -21.67
CA THR A 255 9.71 -12.59 -21.81
C THR A 255 11.01 -12.63 -22.60
N VAL A 256 11.03 -12.13 -23.84
CA VAL A 256 12.21 -12.02 -24.72
C VAL A 256 12.27 -10.65 -25.38
N ASP A 257 13.47 -10.16 -25.72
CA ASP A 257 13.63 -8.95 -26.54
C ASP A 257 14.68 -9.06 -27.66
N GLY A 258 14.64 -8.10 -28.59
CA GLY A 258 15.52 -8.01 -29.76
C GLY A 258 16.95 -7.56 -29.44
N SER A 259 17.24 -7.15 -28.20
CA SER A 259 18.62 -7.04 -27.69
C SER A 259 19.17 -8.41 -27.26
N ARG A 260 18.45 -9.51 -27.60
CA ARG A 260 18.75 -10.90 -27.28
C ARG A 260 18.72 -11.18 -25.78
N ILE A 261 17.84 -10.49 -25.05
CA ILE A 261 17.64 -10.69 -23.62
C ILE A 261 16.47 -11.66 -23.40
N ILE A 262 16.69 -12.75 -22.69
CA ILE A 262 15.61 -13.52 -22.05
C ILE A 262 15.40 -12.96 -20.64
N THR A 263 14.16 -12.73 -20.23
CA THR A 263 13.75 -12.02 -18.99
C THR A 263 12.76 -12.82 -18.13
N LEU A 264 12.66 -12.48 -16.84
CA LEU A 264 11.81 -13.14 -15.83
C LEU A 264 11.67 -12.25 -14.58
N PHE A 265 10.62 -12.38 -13.75
CA PHE A 265 10.42 -11.56 -12.54
C PHE A 265 9.86 -12.27 -11.26
N PRO A 266 10.71 -12.77 -10.35
CA PRO A 266 10.28 -13.39 -9.07
C PRO A 266 11.16 -13.05 -7.82
N ILE A 267 10.65 -13.26 -6.59
CA ILE A 267 11.45 -13.07 -5.35
C ILE A 267 12.37 -14.27 -5.03
N ILE A 268 11.87 -15.49 -5.27
CA ILE A 268 12.66 -16.72 -5.33
C ILE A 268 12.30 -17.41 -6.63
N THR A 269 13.25 -17.82 -7.45
CA THR A 269 12.94 -18.69 -8.61
C THR A 269 13.40 -20.12 -8.40
N GLU A 270 12.70 -21.04 -9.05
CA GLU A 270 13.22 -22.32 -9.53
C GLU A 270 13.06 -22.27 -11.07
N MET A 271 14.13 -22.55 -11.83
CA MET A 271 14.13 -22.45 -13.29
C MET A 271 14.87 -23.64 -13.87
N ALA A 272 14.34 -24.28 -14.92
CA ALA A 272 15.17 -25.04 -15.84
C ALA A 272 15.48 -24.15 -17.05
N LEU A 273 16.75 -24.08 -17.45
CA LEU A 273 17.15 -23.47 -18.72
C LEU A 273 17.67 -24.55 -19.68
N PRO A 274 16.79 -25.44 -20.21
CA PRO A 274 17.19 -26.46 -21.15
C PRO A 274 17.65 -25.85 -22.47
N THR A 275 18.79 -26.33 -22.95
CA THR A 275 19.28 -26.06 -24.29
C THR A 275 19.33 -27.39 -25.04
N LEU A 276 18.71 -27.44 -26.23
CA LEU A 276 18.44 -28.70 -26.93
C LEU A 276 19.04 -28.62 -28.36
N PRO A 277 20.10 -29.40 -28.65
CA PRO A 277 20.61 -29.64 -29.99
C PRO A 277 19.86 -30.80 -30.60
N LEU A 278 19.27 -30.59 -31.77
CA LEU A 278 18.60 -31.62 -32.57
C LEU A 278 18.91 -31.39 -34.06
N ASP A 279 18.57 -32.37 -34.91
CA ASP A 279 18.84 -32.34 -36.35
C ASP A 279 18.32 -31.06 -37.02
N SER A 280 18.98 -30.66 -38.09
CA SER A 280 18.70 -29.56 -39.04
C SER A 280 17.26 -29.35 -39.49
N ARG A 281 16.38 -30.34 -39.29
CA ARG A 281 14.96 -30.32 -39.64
C ARG A 281 14.04 -30.04 -38.45
N THR A 282 14.61 -29.78 -37.27
CA THR A 282 13.86 -29.57 -36.02
C THR A 282 13.36 -28.14 -35.90
N SER A 283 12.05 -27.96 -36.01
CA SER A 283 11.42 -26.64 -35.92
C SER A 283 11.48 -26.04 -34.50
N LEU A 284 11.41 -24.71 -34.45
CA LEU A 284 11.14 -23.91 -33.25
C LEU A 284 9.96 -24.47 -32.42
N SER A 285 8.89 -24.88 -33.10
CA SER A 285 7.70 -25.46 -32.46
C SER A 285 7.98 -26.77 -31.72
N THR A 286 8.88 -27.62 -32.24
CA THR A 286 9.29 -28.87 -31.59
C THR A 286 10.18 -28.58 -30.39
N LEU A 287 11.23 -27.77 -30.56
CA LEU A 287 12.14 -27.39 -29.46
C LEU A 287 11.42 -26.69 -28.30
N ARG A 288 10.45 -25.81 -28.60
CA ARG A 288 9.61 -25.20 -27.56
C ARG A 288 8.69 -26.23 -26.92
N ALA A 289 8.06 -27.13 -27.69
CA ALA A 289 7.21 -28.19 -27.14
C ALA A 289 7.99 -29.17 -26.24
N ASP A 290 9.28 -29.38 -26.51
CA ASP A 290 10.17 -30.15 -25.62
C ASP A 290 10.48 -29.39 -24.32
N ALA A 291 10.80 -28.09 -24.40
CA ALA A 291 10.98 -27.25 -23.22
C ALA A 291 9.70 -27.11 -22.38
N GLU A 292 8.53 -27.00 -23.02
CA GLU A 292 7.22 -26.95 -22.35
C GLU A 292 6.88 -28.23 -21.54
N LYS A 293 7.55 -29.36 -21.77
CA LYS A 293 7.41 -30.59 -20.95
C LYS A 293 8.05 -30.44 -19.57
N LEU A 294 9.13 -29.65 -19.47
CA LEU A 294 9.86 -29.45 -18.21
C LEU A 294 9.15 -28.45 -17.28
N ALA A 295 8.05 -27.84 -17.75
CA ALA A 295 7.23 -26.87 -16.99
C ALA A 295 6.29 -27.52 -15.97
N ASP A 296 6.30 -28.85 -15.83
CA ASP A 296 5.57 -29.56 -14.78
C ASP A 296 6.34 -29.42 -13.44
N PRO A 297 5.72 -28.90 -12.36
CA PRO A 297 6.39 -28.74 -11.06
C PRO A 297 6.81 -30.07 -10.41
N THR A 298 6.33 -31.21 -10.91
CA THR A 298 6.73 -32.55 -10.46
C THR A 298 7.95 -33.11 -11.19
N TRP A 299 8.28 -32.62 -12.41
CA TRP A 299 9.23 -33.26 -13.32
C TRP A 299 10.59 -33.59 -12.69
N ASN A 300 11.21 -32.65 -11.96
CA ASN A 300 12.49 -32.85 -11.27
C ASN A 300 12.37 -32.65 -9.74
N ALA A 301 11.19 -32.93 -9.18
CA ALA A 301 10.87 -32.70 -7.77
C ALA A 301 11.80 -33.44 -6.80
N ALA A 302 12.22 -34.66 -7.13
CA ALA A 302 13.15 -35.44 -6.30
C ALA A 302 14.54 -34.80 -6.25
N PHE A 303 15.12 -34.46 -7.41
CA PHE A 303 16.41 -33.77 -7.47
C PHE A 303 16.39 -32.42 -6.74
N TYR A 304 15.30 -31.66 -6.87
CA TYR A 304 15.15 -30.37 -6.18
C TYR A 304 15.02 -30.55 -4.64
N ASP A 305 14.42 -31.65 -4.18
CA ASP A 305 14.41 -32.01 -2.76
C ASP A 305 15.80 -32.46 -2.27
N ASP A 306 16.60 -33.15 -3.10
CA ASP A 306 17.96 -33.59 -2.80
C ASP A 306 18.96 -32.42 -2.65
N ILE A 307 18.83 -31.37 -3.47
CA ILE A 307 19.68 -30.15 -3.38
C ILE A 307 19.13 -29.09 -2.39
N ALA A 308 17.98 -29.32 -1.76
CA ALA A 308 17.26 -28.32 -0.96
C ALA A 308 18.07 -27.77 0.23
N SER A 309 19.01 -28.54 0.76
CA SER A 309 19.98 -28.12 1.79
C SER A 309 20.83 -26.91 1.36
N HIS A 310 21.05 -26.73 0.06
CA HIS A 310 21.87 -25.66 -0.51
C HIS A 310 21.06 -24.44 -0.97
N VAL A 311 19.74 -24.58 -1.15
CA VAL A 311 18.85 -23.56 -1.73
C VAL A 311 18.02 -22.86 -0.63
N PRO A 312 18.37 -21.62 -0.21
CA PRO A 312 17.79 -21.04 1.00
C PRO A 312 16.29 -20.72 0.87
N ASN A 313 15.49 -21.28 1.79
CA ASN A 313 14.01 -21.20 1.83
C ASN A 313 13.29 -22.02 0.75
N TYR A 314 13.98 -22.94 0.08
CA TYR A 314 13.30 -24.02 -0.66
C TYR A 314 12.34 -24.77 0.27
N VAL A 315 11.18 -25.17 -0.24
CA VAL A 315 10.26 -26.06 0.49
C VAL A 315 10.16 -27.35 -0.28
N THR A 316 10.66 -28.43 0.33
CA THR A 316 10.66 -29.75 -0.30
C THR A 316 9.25 -30.28 -0.50
N THR A 317 9.10 -31.32 -1.33
CA THR A 317 7.82 -32.01 -1.55
C THR A 317 7.18 -32.46 -0.23
N SER A 318 8.01 -32.82 0.78
CA SER A 318 7.55 -33.15 2.14
C SER A 318 6.83 -32.00 2.87
N GLY A 319 7.13 -30.73 2.53
CA GLY A 319 6.48 -29.52 3.04
C GLY A 319 5.41 -28.93 2.11
N ARG A 320 5.13 -29.62 0.99
CA ARG A 320 4.12 -29.26 -0.02
C ARG A 320 3.02 -30.35 -0.04
N GLY A 321 1.89 -30.05 -0.67
CA GLY A 321 0.75 -30.96 -0.83
C GLY A 321 0.00 -30.67 -2.13
N THR A 322 -1.02 -31.46 -2.46
CA THR A 322 -1.85 -31.24 -3.66
C THR A 322 -3.10 -30.47 -3.30
N PHE A 323 -3.43 -29.43 -4.07
CA PHE A 323 -4.70 -28.70 -3.93
C PHE A 323 -5.77 -29.29 -4.86
N GLN A 324 -7.00 -29.45 -4.38
CA GLN A 324 -8.12 -29.99 -5.15
C GLN A 324 -9.39 -29.14 -5.03
N ARG A 325 -10.21 -29.13 -6.09
CA ARG A 325 -11.46 -28.37 -6.16
C ARG A 325 -12.52 -29.12 -6.96
N LYS A 326 -13.78 -29.08 -6.53
CA LYS A 326 -14.96 -29.47 -7.31
C LYS A 326 -15.90 -28.27 -7.38
N SER A 327 -16.51 -28.00 -8.54
CA SER A 327 -17.20 -26.72 -8.73
C SER A 327 -18.49 -26.81 -9.52
N THR A 328 -19.46 -26.00 -9.10
CA THR A 328 -20.74 -25.77 -9.77
C THR A 328 -20.84 -24.28 -10.10
N PHE A 329 -21.17 -23.98 -11.35
CA PHE A 329 -21.16 -22.64 -11.91
C PHE A 329 -22.53 -22.26 -12.50
N PRO A 330 -22.84 -20.96 -12.67
CA PRO A 330 -24.14 -20.50 -13.16
C PRO A 330 -24.44 -20.92 -14.60
N ARG A 331 -23.38 -21.02 -15.41
CA ARG A 331 -23.41 -21.29 -16.85
C ARG A 331 -22.19 -22.17 -17.18
N ALA A 332 -22.39 -23.24 -17.94
CA ALA A 332 -21.29 -24.05 -18.44
C ALA A 332 -20.64 -23.35 -19.65
N ARG A 333 -19.45 -22.78 -19.46
CA ARG A 333 -18.60 -22.22 -20.53
C ARG A 333 -17.21 -22.87 -20.51
N LYS A 334 -16.53 -22.83 -21.66
CA LYS A 334 -15.09 -23.12 -21.79
C LYS A 334 -14.31 -21.89 -21.30
N GLY A 335 -13.12 -22.09 -20.75
CA GLY A 335 -12.35 -21.03 -20.08
C GLY A 335 -12.78 -20.85 -18.62
N GLN A 336 -12.02 -21.41 -17.68
CA GLN A 336 -12.22 -21.22 -16.24
C GLN A 336 -10.88 -21.03 -15.56
N LEU A 337 -10.77 -20.01 -14.71
CA LEU A 337 -9.50 -19.58 -14.16
C LEU A 337 -9.46 -19.61 -12.64
N LEU A 338 -8.28 -20.02 -12.14
CA LEU A 338 -8.03 -20.18 -10.73
C LEU A 338 -6.79 -19.38 -10.30
N CYS A 339 -6.94 -18.62 -9.23
CA CYS A 339 -5.82 -18.02 -8.50
C CYS A 339 -5.94 -18.41 -7.02
N LEU A 340 -5.02 -19.26 -6.57
CA LEU A 340 -4.84 -19.64 -5.17
C LEU A 340 -3.69 -18.78 -4.60
N ALA A 341 -4.03 -17.64 -4.01
CA ALA A 341 -3.04 -16.75 -3.40
C ALA A 341 -2.83 -17.11 -1.92
N LEU A 342 -1.58 -17.26 -1.45
CA LEU A 342 -1.29 -17.33 -0.02
C LEU A 342 -1.49 -15.93 0.56
N ALA A 343 -2.67 -15.72 1.11
CA ALA A 343 -3.07 -14.49 1.75
C ALA A 343 -2.92 -14.65 3.27
N ALA A 344 -1.81 -14.18 3.82
CA ALA A 344 -1.68 -13.95 5.26
C ALA A 344 -2.61 -12.84 5.78
N THR A 345 -3.29 -12.12 4.87
CA THR A 345 -4.22 -11.00 5.13
C THR A 345 -5.31 -10.94 4.04
N THR A 346 -6.55 -10.66 4.41
CA THR A 346 -7.73 -10.81 3.55
C THR A 346 -8.03 -9.61 2.62
N SER A 347 -7.03 -8.86 2.15
CA SER A 347 -7.21 -7.68 1.27
C SER A 347 -6.78 -7.93 -0.18
N ARG A 348 -7.17 -7.05 -1.12
CA ARG A 348 -6.80 -7.10 -2.55
C ARG A 348 -5.39 -6.54 -2.85
N LEU A 349 -4.52 -6.42 -1.85
CA LEU A 349 -3.26 -5.66 -1.93
C LEU A 349 -2.01 -6.53 -1.76
N THR A 350 -1.74 -7.36 -2.76
CA THR A 350 -0.52 -8.21 -2.87
C THR A 350 0.80 -7.42 -2.95
N LYS A 351 0.76 -6.09 -2.98
CA LYS A 351 1.93 -5.20 -2.90
C LYS A 351 2.38 -4.86 -1.47
N LEU A 352 1.53 -5.00 -0.44
CA LEU A 352 1.76 -4.35 0.87
C LEU A 352 2.11 -5.27 2.05
N THR A 353 1.88 -6.59 1.96
CA THR A 353 2.23 -7.50 3.08
C THR A 353 3.55 -8.23 2.88
N ARG A 354 4.22 -8.56 3.99
CA ARG A 354 5.58 -9.12 4.00
C ARG A 354 5.65 -10.65 3.81
N LYS A 355 4.52 -11.32 3.50
CA LYS A 355 4.44 -12.78 3.30
C LYS A 355 3.41 -13.12 2.21
N HIS A 356 3.86 -13.29 0.97
CA HIS A 356 3.05 -13.73 -0.16
C HIS A 356 3.67 -14.92 -0.88
N PHE A 357 2.82 -15.80 -1.39
CA PHE A 357 3.12 -16.84 -2.39
C PHE A 357 1.88 -16.90 -3.30
N ASN A 358 1.97 -16.88 -4.63
CA ASN A 358 0.80 -16.83 -5.53
C ASN A 358 0.80 -17.99 -6.51
N ILE A 359 -0.24 -18.83 -6.50
CA ILE A 359 -0.32 -20.03 -7.34
C ILE A 359 -1.50 -19.86 -8.30
N GLY A 360 -1.20 -19.58 -9.57
CA GLY A 360 -2.18 -19.40 -10.63
C GLY A 360 -2.20 -20.59 -11.58
N ALA A 361 -3.38 -21.15 -11.84
CA ALA A 361 -3.55 -22.32 -12.68
C ALA A 361 -4.78 -22.22 -13.59
N THR A 362 -4.58 -22.42 -14.90
CA THR A 362 -5.66 -22.55 -15.88
C THR A 362 -6.26 -23.96 -15.77
N LEU A 363 -7.54 -24.06 -15.41
CA LEU A 363 -8.17 -25.37 -15.19
C LEU A 363 -8.75 -25.93 -16.49
N ASN A 364 -8.38 -27.19 -16.79
CA ASN A 364 -9.14 -27.98 -17.76
C ASN A 364 -10.56 -28.29 -17.22
N GLN A 365 -11.48 -28.65 -18.11
CA GLN A 365 -12.91 -28.80 -17.78
C GLN A 365 -13.24 -29.96 -16.82
N MET A 366 -12.24 -30.70 -16.34
CA MET A 366 -12.39 -31.82 -15.39
C MET A 366 -11.91 -31.51 -13.97
N GLY A 367 -11.41 -30.30 -13.70
CA GLY A 367 -11.10 -29.84 -12.34
C GLY A 367 -9.84 -30.48 -11.73
N HIS A 368 -8.83 -30.75 -12.55
CA HIS A 368 -7.55 -31.29 -12.11
C HIS A 368 -6.70 -30.29 -11.31
N PHE A 369 -5.59 -30.79 -10.77
CA PHE A 369 -4.97 -30.29 -9.54
C PHE A 369 -3.74 -29.43 -9.79
N ASP A 370 -3.43 -28.59 -8.82
CA ASP A 370 -2.10 -27.98 -8.71
C ASP A 370 -1.23 -28.89 -7.80
N PRO A 371 -0.18 -29.54 -8.33
CA PRO A 371 0.68 -30.42 -7.56
C PRO A 371 1.86 -29.66 -6.95
N ARG A 372 2.16 -29.97 -5.68
CA ARG A 372 3.24 -29.35 -4.88
C ARG A 372 2.96 -27.90 -4.43
N VAL A 373 1.71 -27.58 -4.09
CA VAL A 373 1.34 -26.36 -3.35
C VAL A 373 1.94 -26.38 -1.95
N LYS A 374 2.64 -25.32 -1.55
CA LYS A 374 3.22 -25.18 -0.19
C LYS A 374 2.16 -25.30 0.91
N ALA A 375 2.50 -25.91 2.04
CA ALA A 375 1.58 -25.98 3.18
C ALA A 375 1.37 -24.60 3.82
N GLY A 376 0.12 -24.25 4.12
CA GLY A 376 -0.26 -22.92 4.61
C GLY A 376 -1.77 -22.63 4.48
N ASN A 377 -2.15 -21.38 4.77
CA ASN A 377 -3.52 -20.89 4.64
C ASN A 377 -3.62 -19.89 3.48
N TYR A 378 -4.56 -20.13 2.58
CA TYR A 378 -4.70 -19.43 1.30
C TYR A 378 -6.05 -18.68 1.19
N ARG A 379 -6.08 -17.71 0.29
CA ARG A 379 -7.28 -17.17 -0.36
C ARG A 379 -7.45 -17.87 -1.70
N LEU A 380 -8.53 -18.60 -1.86
CA LEU A 380 -8.99 -19.13 -3.12
C LEU A 380 -9.80 -18.05 -3.85
N THR A 381 -9.34 -17.64 -5.04
CA THR A 381 -10.08 -16.74 -5.93
C THR A 381 -10.40 -17.46 -7.23
N VAL A 382 -11.67 -17.45 -7.64
CA VAL A 382 -12.16 -18.04 -8.89
C VAL A 382 -12.85 -16.95 -9.72
N TYR A 383 -12.52 -16.89 -10.99
CA TYR A 383 -13.25 -16.12 -12.00
C TYR A 383 -13.37 -16.98 -13.27
N ALA A 384 -14.31 -16.64 -14.16
CA ALA A 384 -14.51 -17.39 -15.40
C ALA A 384 -15.09 -16.48 -16.48
N ASP A 385 -14.62 -16.72 -17.70
CA ASP A 385 -14.74 -15.79 -18.82
C ASP A 385 -16.21 -15.57 -19.21
N GLY A 386 -16.63 -14.31 -19.18
CA GLY A 386 -17.99 -13.90 -19.51
C GLY A 386 -18.99 -13.85 -18.34
N ILE A 387 -18.57 -14.20 -17.11
CA ILE A 387 -19.37 -14.12 -15.88
C ILE A 387 -18.96 -12.89 -15.06
N PHE A 388 -19.90 -12.00 -14.75
CA PHE A 388 -19.61 -10.86 -13.87
C PHE A 388 -19.33 -11.31 -12.43
N GLY A 389 -18.13 -10.96 -11.96
CA GLY A 389 -17.72 -11.11 -10.56
C GLY A 389 -16.52 -12.01 -10.33
N GLN A 390 -16.37 -12.45 -9.08
CA GLN A 390 -15.44 -13.51 -8.68
C GLN A 390 -15.90 -14.18 -7.39
N TYR A 391 -15.69 -15.49 -7.25
CA TYR A 391 -15.81 -16.19 -5.97
C TYR A 391 -14.52 -16.02 -5.17
N ILE A 392 -14.64 -15.70 -3.88
CA ILE A 392 -13.53 -15.58 -2.94
C ILE A 392 -13.83 -16.48 -1.74
N GLN A 393 -12.84 -17.25 -1.30
CA GLN A 393 -12.89 -18.00 -0.05
C GLN A 393 -11.55 -17.89 0.68
N ASP A 394 -11.58 -17.34 1.89
CA ASP A 394 -10.42 -17.24 2.77
C ASP A 394 -10.22 -18.50 3.62
N ASN A 395 -9.07 -18.57 4.30
CA ASN A 395 -8.69 -19.67 5.21
C ASN A 395 -8.69 -21.07 4.55
N VAL A 396 -8.34 -21.14 3.26
CA VAL A 396 -8.15 -22.40 2.54
C VAL A 396 -6.84 -23.03 2.98
N THR A 397 -6.90 -23.98 3.92
CA THR A 397 -5.73 -24.70 4.41
C THR A 397 -5.27 -25.76 3.40
N VAL A 398 -3.99 -25.70 3.02
CA VAL A 398 -3.26 -26.78 2.35
C VAL A 398 -2.34 -27.42 3.38
N LYS A 399 -2.48 -28.73 3.58
CA LYS A 399 -1.60 -29.55 4.43
C LYS A 399 -0.51 -30.20 3.59
N ALA A 400 0.66 -30.35 4.18
CA ALA A 400 1.82 -31.02 3.60
C ALA A 400 1.60 -32.55 3.49
N GLY A 401 2.32 -33.19 2.57
CA GLY A 401 2.40 -34.65 2.43
C GLY A 401 1.12 -35.36 1.99
N ILE A 402 0.01 -34.63 1.74
CA ILE A 402 -1.27 -35.21 1.36
C ILE A 402 -1.88 -34.57 0.12
N VAL A 403 -2.78 -35.34 -0.51
CA VAL A 403 -3.81 -34.81 -1.39
C VAL A 403 -4.90 -34.20 -0.52
N ASN A 404 -5.08 -32.87 -0.59
CA ASN A 404 -6.05 -32.18 0.26
C ASN A 404 -7.48 -32.41 -0.26
N PRO A 405 -8.50 -32.58 0.62
CA PRO A 405 -9.88 -32.82 0.21
C PRO A 405 -10.42 -31.73 -0.73
N ALA A 406 -11.09 -32.14 -1.80
CA ALA A 406 -11.54 -31.23 -2.84
C ALA A 406 -12.58 -30.21 -2.34
N ILE A 407 -12.21 -28.92 -2.37
CA ILE A 407 -13.10 -27.83 -1.95
C ILE A 407 -14.26 -27.70 -2.93
N LYS A 408 -15.48 -27.74 -2.39
CA LYS A 408 -16.72 -27.48 -3.14
C LYS A 408 -16.92 -25.98 -3.29
N VAL A 409 -16.83 -25.47 -4.52
CA VAL A 409 -17.15 -24.07 -4.85
C VAL A 409 -18.47 -24.03 -5.62
N THR A 410 -19.45 -23.32 -5.07
CA THR A 410 -20.70 -23.00 -5.76
C THR A 410 -20.77 -21.49 -5.94
N TRP A 411 -20.56 -21.02 -7.17
CA TRP A 411 -20.60 -19.60 -7.50
C TRP A 411 -21.91 -19.25 -8.21
N LYS A 412 -22.55 -18.15 -7.79
CA LYS A 412 -23.69 -17.51 -8.47
C LYS A 412 -23.17 -16.23 -9.16
N GLU A 413 -23.55 -16.03 -10.42
CA GLU A 413 -23.21 -14.83 -11.19
C GLU A 413 -23.76 -13.58 -10.49
N GLU A 414 -22.95 -12.53 -10.40
CA GLU A 414 -23.37 -11.28 -9.76
C GLU A 414 -24.43 -10.57 -10.60
N SER A 415 -25.52 -10.15 -9.97
CA SER A 415 -26.58 -9.38 -10.62
C SER A 415 -27.22 -8.42 -9.62
N ALA A 416 -27.55 -7.22 -10.10
CA ALA A 416 -28.38 -6.23 -9.41
C ALA A 416 -29.88 -6.33 -9.80
N GLY A 417 -30.21 -6.91 -10.96
CA GLY A 417 -31.60 -7.07 -11.39
C GLY A 417 -31.75 -7.66 -12.79
N THR A 418 -32.67 -7.12 -13.59
CA THR A 418 -32.82 -7.49 -14.99
C THR A 418 -31.74 -6.77 -15.81
N GLU A 419 -30.80 -7.51 -16.39
CA GLU A 419 -29.86 -6.99 -17.40
C GLU A 419 -30.64 -6.42 -18.59
N LEU A 420 -30.44 -5.14 -18.88
CA LEU A 420 -30.97 -4.49 -20.09
C LEU A 420 -30.03 -4.74 -21.27
N TRP A 421 -28.72 -4.59 -21.02
CA TRP A 421 -27.65 -4.87 -21.96
C TRP A 421 -26.30 -5.01 -21.24
N ARG A 422 -25.36 -5.60 -21.95
CA ARG A 422 -23.93 -5.66 -21.64
C ARG A 422 -23.13 -5.26 -22.87
N LEU A 423 -22.00 -4.61 -22.64
CA LEU A 423 -20.97 -4.32 -23.63
C LEU A 423 -19.72 -5.07 -23.16
N GLY A 424 -19.31 -6.04 -23.95
CA GLY A 424 -18.13 -6.87 -23.71
C GLY A 424 -18.31 -8.12 -22.82
N THR A 425 -17.17 -8.68 -22.48
CA THR A 425 -16.95 -9.99 -21.88
C THR A 425 -16.07 -9.82 -20.64
N PRO A 426 -16.59 -10.02 -19.41
CA PRO A 426 -15.76 -9.98 -18.23
C PRO A 426 -14.83 -11.21 -18.22
N ASP A 427 -13.67 -11.07 -18.84
CA ASP A 427 -12.57 -12.05 -18.92
C ASP A 427 -11.25 -11.49 -18.37
N LYS A 428 -11.29 -10.25 -17.87
CA LYS A 428 -10.21 -9.44 -17.29
C LYS A 428 -9.32 -8.73 -18.30
N THR A 429 -9.65 -8.76 -19.59
CA THR A 429 -8.88 -8.11 -20.66
C THR A 429 -9.69 -7.06 -21.44
N SER A 430 -9.00 -6.14 -22.09
CA SER A 430 -9.57 -5.24 -23.11
C SER A 430 -9.39 -5.80 -24.54
N GLY A 431 -9.26 -7.12 -24.69
CA GLY A 431 -8.75 -7.72 -25.92
C GLY A 431 -9.78 -7.90 -27.04
N GLU A 432 -11.08 -7.98 -26.74
CA GLU A 432 -12.12 -8.12 -27.78
C GLU A 432 -12.44 -6.83 -28.55
N PHE A 433 -11.88 -5.70 -28.10
CA PHE A 433 -12.09 -4.36 -28.68
C PHE A 433 -11.18 -4.08 -29.87
N ARG A 434 -11.46 -2.99 -30.61
CA ARG A 434 -10.61 -2.52 -31.72
C ARG A 434 -9.17 -2.33 -31.25
N HIS A 435 -8.21 -2.81 -32.05
CA HIS A 435 -6.78 -2.86 -31.77
C HIS A 435 -6.35 -3.73 -30.57
N GLY A 436 -7.25 -4.62 -30.11
CA GLY A 436 -6.94 -5.75 -29.23
C GLY A 436 -6.48 -6.99 -30.00
N PHE A 437 -7.16 -8.13 -29.80
CA PHE A 437 -6.85 -9.46 -30.35
C PHE A 437 -7.03 -9.58 -31.88
N THR A 438 -7.57 -8.56 -32.57
CA THR A 438 -7.53 -8.47 -34.03
C THR A 438 -6.09 -8.63 -34.52
N THR A 439 -5.85 -9.42 -35.56
CA THR A 439 -4.51 -9.70 -36.09
C THR A 439 -4.22 -8.91 -37.35
N ASP A 440 -3.02 -8.31 -37.49
CA ASP A 440 -2.66 -7.56 -38.71
C ASP A 440 -2.55 -8.50 -39.95
N PRO A 441 -3.42 -8.37 -40.98
CA PRO A 441 -3.35 -9.20 -42.17
C PRO A 441 -2.18 -8.85 -43.09
N LYS A 442 -1.50 -7.71 -42.91
CA LYS A 442 -0.39 -7.23 -43.77
C LYS A 442 0.94 -7.96 -43.49
N LYS A 443 1.02 -8.73 -42.42
CA LYS A 443 2.25 -9.31 -41.86
C LYS A 443 2.11 -10.81 -41.76
N SER A 444 3.07 -11.60 -42.26
CA SER A 444 2.83 -13.03 -42.52
C SER A 444 2.74 -13.93 -41.27
N LEU A 445 3.12 -13.43 -40.08
CA LEU A 445 2.87 -14.11 -38.80
C LEU A 445 1.63 -13.59 -38.06
N HIS A 446 0.88 -12.66 -38.67
CA HIS A 446 -0.41 -12.15 -38.18
C HIS A 446 -0.45 -11.81 -36.68
N PRO A 447 0.44 -10.91 -36.18
CA PRO A 447 0.46 -10.55 -34.77
C PRO A 447 -0.82 -9.83 -34.35
N GLU A 448 -1.24 -10.07 -33.11
CA GLU A 448 -2.35 -9.36 -32.46
C GLU A 448 -2.04 -7.85 -32.38
N GLU A 449 -2.96 -6.98 -32.77
CA GLU A 449 -2.71 -5.56 -33.05
C GLU A 449 -2.18 -4.78 -31.84
N TYR A 450 -2.57 -5.15 -30.61
CA TYR A 450 -2.02 -4.56 -29.38
C TYR A 450 -0.52 -4.84 -29.18
N ARG A 451 0.05 -5.85 -29.83
CA ARG A 451 1.48 -6.20 -29.76
C ARG A 451 2.34 -5.29 -30.65
N ILE A 452 1.73 -4.62 -31.62
CA ILE A 452 2.34 -3.56 -32.41
C ILE A 452 2.50 -2.31 -31.52
N TYR A 453 3.45 -1.43 -31.85
CA TYR A 453 3.62 -0.16 -31.13
C TYR A 453 2.31 0.65 -31.11
N TRP A 454 1.82 0.99 -29.91
CA TRP A 454 0.52 1.63 -29.70
C TRP A 454 0.25 2.83 -30.62
N GLY A 455 1.28 3.65 -30.90
CA GLY A 455 1.18 4.84 -31.72
C GLY A 455 1.11 4.59 -33.23
N TYR A 456 1.08 3.33 -33.67
CA TYR A 456 0.70 2.95 -35.04
C TYR A 456 -0.82 3.09 -35.26
N HIS A 457 -1.62 2.80 -34.23
CA HIS A 457 -3.08 2.87 -34.26
C HIS A 457 -3.52 4.28 -33.84
N ASP A 458 -3.77 5.13 -34.83
CA ASP A 458 -4.00 6.56 -34.64
C ASP A 458 -5.47 6.87 -34.28
N PHE A 459 -5.81 6.68 -33.00
CA PHE A 459 -7.16 6.83 -32.44
C PHE A 459 -7.97 8.05 -32.94
N PRO A 460 -7.42 9.27 -33.14
CA PRO A 460 -8.20 10.41 -33.64
C PRO A 460 -8.54 10.34 -35.14
N THR A 461 -7.95 9.40 -35.90
CA THR A 461 -8.37 9.06 -37.27
C THR A 461 -9.46 7.98 -37.25
N ASP A 462 -9.38 7.01 -36.34
CA ASP A 462 -10.43 6.00 -36.17
C ASP A 462 -11.70 6.57 -35.51
N PHE A 463 -11.54 7.52 -34.58
CA PHE A 463 -12.58 8.11 -33.74
C PHE A 463 -12.45 9.64 -33.65
N PRO A 464 -12.61 10.39 -34.76
CA PRO A 464 -12.43 11.86 -34.81
C PRO A 464 -13.43 12.64 -33.94
N ASN A 465 -14.55 12.01 -33.55
CA ASN A 465 -15.57 12.56 -32.65
C ASN A 465 -15.69 11.76 -31.34
N GLY A 466 -14.63 11.02 -30.97
CA GLY A 466 -14.67 10.06 -29.87
C GLY A 466 -15.45 8.79 -30.22
N VAL A 467 -15.55 7.87 -29.26
CA VAL A 467 -16.38 6.66 -29.41
C VAL A 467 -17.85 7.02 -29.24
N ASN A 468 -18.69 6.57 -30.18
CA ASN A 468 -20.14 6.80 -30.16
C ASN A 468 -20.89 5.49 -30.45
N PHE A 469 -20.83 4.57 -29.50
CA PHE A 469 -21.31 3.20 -29.63
C PHE A 469 -22.84 3.13 -29.48
N THR A 470 -23.49 2.29 -30.28
CA THR A 470 -24.94 2.03 -30.13
C THR A 470 -25.21 0.56 -29.86
N ILE A 471 -25.76 0.26 -28.68
CA ILE A 471 -26.11 -1.09 -28.25
C ILE A 471 -27.02 -1.77 -29.29
N GLY A 472 -26.65 -2.98 -29.71
CA GLY A 472 -27.40 -3.76 -30.70
C GLY A 472 -27.26 -3.29 -32.16
N LYS A 473 -26.36 -2.35 -32.46
CA LYS A 473 -26.07 -1.86 -33.82
C LYS A 473 -24.57 -1.75 -34.12
N SER A 474 -23.79 -1.28 -33.15
CA SER A 474 -22.33 -1.12 -33.28
C SER A 474 -21.59 -2.44 -33.08
N ASP A 475 -20.44 -2.56 -33.74
CA ASP A 475 -19.53 -3.72 -33.66
C ASP A 475 -18.43 -3.46 -32.62
N ILE A 476 -18.37 -4.31 -31.59
CA ILE A 476 -17.44 -4.18 -30.47
C ILE A 476 -15.96 -4.20 -30.89
N ALA A 477 -15.61 -4.92 -31.97
CA ALA A 477 -14.24 -5.03 -32.47
C ALA A 477 -13.84 -3.89 -33.42
N LYS A 478 -14.75 -2.94 -33.70
CA LYS A 478 -14.54 -1.84 -34.65
C LYS A 478 -14.88 -0.46 -34.08
N ASP A 479 -15.99 -0.37 -33.35
CA ASP A 479 -16.62 0.88 -32.92
C ASP A 479 -16.29 1.23 -31.46
N TRP A 480 -15.44 0.43 -30.80
CA TRP A 480 -14.96 0.65 -29.43
C TRP A 480 -13.47 0.33 -29.37
N ASN A 481 -12.64 1.27 -28.89
CA ASN A 481 -11.19 1.07 -28.82
C ASN A 481 -10.77 0.35 -27.53
N TYR A 482 -9.67 -0.41 -27.55
CA TYR A 482 -9.17 -1.08 -26.35
C TYR A 482 -8.66 -0.12 -25.24
N VAL A 483 -8.41 1.15 -25.58
CA VAL A 483 -7.97 2.21 -24.66
C VAL A 483 -8.84 3.46 -24.79
N HIS A 484 -9.34 3.96 -23.67
CA HIS A 484 -9.98 5.28 -23.56
C HIS A 484 -8.96 6.28 -23.03
N TRP A 485 -8.55 7.19 -23.91
CA TRP A 485 -7.57 8.24 -23.66
C TRP A 485 -8.23 9.51 -23.12
N SER A 486 -7.60 10.22 -22.19
CA SER A 486 -7.93 11.64 -21.97
C SER A 486 -7.40 12.52 -23.11
N VAL A 487 -6.24 12.16 -23.65
CA VAL A 487 -5.45 12.89 -24.65
C VAL A 487 -4.77 11.87 -25.54
N PHE A 488 -4.75 12.06 -26.87
CA PHE A 488 -3.99 11.17 -27.75
C PHE A 488 -2.68 11.81 -28.22
N GLY A 489 -1.58 11.06 -28.11
CA GLY A 489 -0.28 11.48 -28.59
C GLY A 489 0.52 12.38 -27.63
N PRO A 490 1.64 12.98 -28.08
CA PRO A 490 2.22 12.79 -29.42
C PRO A 490 2.69 11.34 -29.64
N SER A 491 2.77 10.92 -30.91
CA SER A 491 3.20 9.61 -31.36
C SER A 491 4.17 9.72 -32.54
N TYR A 492 4.66 8.59 -33.05
CA TYR A 492 5.48 8.58 -34.28
C TYR A 492 4.67 9.04 -35.51
N THR A 493 3.42 8.60 -35.61
CA THR A 493 2.48 8.96 -36.69
C THR A 493 1.96 10.39 -36.56
N ARG A 494 1.80 10.89 -35.34
CA ARG A 494 1.17 12.19 -35.03
C ARG A 494 2.04 13.03 -34.08
N LYS A 495 2.79 13.97 -34.66
CA LYS A 495 3.78 14.83 -33.95
C LYS A 495 3.21 15.69 -32.81
N ASN A 496 1.92 16.01 -32.86
CA ASN A 496 1.24 16.86 -31.87
C ASN A 496 0.19 16.05 -31.12
N ALA A 497 -0.01 16.35 -29.82
CA ALA A 497 -1.12 15.78 -29.06
C ALA A 497 -2.49 16.33 -29.54
N VAL A 498 -3.53 15.52 -29.36
CA VAL A 498 -4.93 15.83 -29.66
C VAL A 498 -5.73 15.77 -28.36
N TRP A 499 -6.59 16.77 -28.16
CA TRP A 499 -7.37 17.01 -26.95
C TRP A 499 -8.87 16.89 -27.23
N ASP A 500 -9.30 17.47 -28.35
CA ASP A 500 -10.70 17.55 -28.75
C ASP A 500 -11.30 16.16 -28.99
N ASN A 501 -12.51 15.94 -28.47
CA ASN A 501 -13.29 14.71 -28.60
C ASN A 501 -12.63 13.41 -28.06
N MET A 502 -11.49 13.47 -27.36
CA MET A 502 -10.78 12.27 -26.89
C MET A 502 -11.41 11.65 -25.65
N ASN A 503 -11.69 12.49 -24.64
CA ASN A 503 -11.98 12.09 -23.27
C ASN A 503 -13.42 11.64 -22.99
N ASN A 504 -14.35 11.83 -23.94
CA ASN A 504 -15.78 11.54 -23.78
C ASN A 504 -16.24 10.43 -24.74
N TRP A 505 -16.68 9.30 -24.19
CA TRP A 505 -17.16 8.14 -24.95
C TRP A 505 -18.64 7.90 -24.67
N THR A 506 -19.44 7.76 -25.72
CA THR A 506 -20.90 7.71 -25.64
C THR A 506 -21.44 6.32 -25.93
N ILE A 507 -22.36 5.83 -25.10
CA ILE A 507 -23.12 4.58 -25.27
C ILE A 507 -24.59 4.92 -25.41
N ASN A 508 -25.16 4.72 -26.60
CA ASN A 508 -26.58 4.92 -26.87
C ASN A 508 -27.34 3.60 -26.86
N PHE A 509 -28.57 3.60 -26.33
CA PHE A 509 -29.44 2.43 -26.31
C PHE A 509 -30.92 2.82 -26.29
N ASP A 510 -31.78 1.95 -26.81
CA ASP A 510 -33.23 2.05 -26.68
C ASP A 510 -33.69 1.22 -25.48
N TYR A 511 -34.53 1.79 -24.60
CA TYR A 511 -35.11 1.11 -23.43
C TYR A 511 -36.63 1.21 -23.43
N SER A 512 -37.31 0.08 -23.59
CA SER A 512 -38.78 0.01 -23.54
C SER A 512 -39.26 -0.29 -22.11
N ARG A 513 -39.67 0.77 -21.40
CA ARG A 513 -40.21 0.68 -20.04
C ARG A 513 -41.72 0.40 -20.09
N LYS A 514 -42.14 -0.79 -19.62
CA LYS A 514 -43.57 -1.14 -19.53
C LYS A 514 -44.36 -0.31 -18.49
N LYS A 515 -43.75 0.01 -17.34
CA LYS A 515 -44.27 0.96 -16.32
C LYS A 515 -43.16 1.33 -15.34
N LEU A 516 -43.00 2.62 -15.01
CA LEU A 516 -42.12 3.04 -13.91
C LEU A 516 -42.74 2.62 -12.58
N LYS A 517 -41.92 2.06 -11.67
CA LYS A 517 -42.33 1.72 -10.31
C LYS A 517 -41.74 2.75 -9.35
N ALA A 518 -42.42 2.99 -8.23
CA ALA A 518 -41.82 3.71 -7.13
C ALA A 518 -40.56 2.95 -6.65
N ASN A 519 -39.51 3.67 -6.32
CA ASN A 519 -38.25 3.16 -5.77
C ASN A 519 -37.54 2.10 -6.64
N SER A 520 -37.70 2.12 -7.97
CA SER A 520 -36.83 1.32 -8.86
C SER A 520 -35.48 1.98 -9.09
N THR A 521 -34.44 1.15 -9.18
CA THR A 521 -33.03 1.56 -9.24
C THR A 521 -32.37 0.93 -10.45
N ALA A 522 -31.66 1.73 -11.24
CA ALA A 522 -30.72 1.22 -12.24
C ALA A 522 -29.33 1.06 -11.61
N THR A 523 -28.56 0.09 -12.08
CA THR A 523 -27.16 -0.13 -11.69
C THR A 523 -26.34 -0.30 -12.94
N PHE A 524 -25.38 0.61 -13.16
CA PHE A 524 -24.38 0.49 -14.21
C PHE A 524 -23.09 -0.06 -13.58
N THR A 525 -22.74 -1.28 -13.95
CA THR A 525 -21.49 -1.93 -13.54
C THR A 525 -20.41 -1.62 -14.56
N VAL A 526 -19.29 -1.05 -14.10
CA VAL A 526 -18.08 -0.85 -14.88
C VAL A 526 -17.03 -1.84 -14.39
N GLN A 527 -16.36 -2.55 -15.31
CA GLN A 527 -15.12 -3.29 -15.02
C GLN A 527 -14.02 -2.81 -15.97
N LEU A 528 -12.79 -2.70 -15.45
CA LEU A 528 -11.60 -2.26 -16.17
C LEU A 528 -10.55 -3.38 -16.19
N ALA A 529 -9.84 -3.48 -17.30
CA ALA A 529 -8.65 -4.32 -17.48
C ALA A 529 -7.35 -3.61 -17.03
N GLY A 530 -7.40 -2.29 -16.85
CA GLY A 530 -6.31 -1.48 -16.32
C GLY A 530 -6.57 0.03 -16.41
N ALA A 531 -5.70 0.82 -15.78
CA ALA A 531 -5.67 2.27 -15.87
C ALA A 531 -4.23 2.82 -15.71
N LYS A 532 -3.99 4.02 -16.25
CA LYS A 532 -2.80 4.84 -16.03
C LYS A 532 -3.24 6.19 -15.45
N THR A 533 -2.80 6.50 -14.23
CA THR A 533 -2.87 7.83 -13.61
C THR A 533 -1.65 8.66 -14.00
N ALA A 534 -1.59 9.92 -13.55
CA ALA A 534 -0.31 10.63 -13.50
C ALA A 534 0.60 10.13 -12.36
N SER A 535 1.89 10.38 -12.53
CA SER A 535 2.99 10.15 -11.59
C SER A 535 2.91 11.04 -10.35
N ASP A 536 3.49 10.59 -9.23
CA ASP A 536 3.19 10.96 -7.83
C ASP A 536 3.24 12.46 -7.43
N ASN A 537 3.62 13.38 -8.32
CA ASN A 537 3.63 14.83 -8.08
C ASN A 537 2.80 15.64 -9.11
N GLY A 538 2.11 14.99 -10.04
CA GLY A 538 1.32 15.63 -11.09
C GLY A 538 -0.16 15.89 -10.72
N PRO A 539 -0.85 16.76 -11.48
CA PRO A 539 -2.31 16.74 -11.51
C PRO A 539 -2.78 15.38 -12.04
N TYR A 540 -3.98 14.92 -11.66
CA TYR A 540 -4.53 13.62 -12.09
C TYR A 540 -3.74 12.38 -11.61
N THR A 541 -2.94 12.52 -10.55
CA THR A 541 -2.44 11.40 -9.73
C THR A 541 -3.59 10.53 -9.24
N ASN A 542 -4.72 11.15 -8.86
CA ASN A 542 -6.00 10.49 -8.68
C ASN A 542 -7.00 11.15 -9.64
N PHE A 543 -7.89 10.39 -10.25
CA PHE A 543 -8.90 10.94 -11.16
C PHE A 543 -10.22 10.16 -11.11
N ASP A 544 -11.32 10.81 -11.49
CA ASP A 544 -12.63 10.16 -11.60
C ASP A 544 -12.96 9.86 -13.06
N LEU A 545 -13.28 8.59 -13.36
CA LEU A 545 -14.03 8.23 -14.56
C LEU A 545 -15.50 8.56 -14.30
N ASN A 546 -15.97 9.69 -14.83
CA ASN A 546 -17.32 10.18 -14.59
C ASN A 546 -18.32 9.51 -15.54
N VAL A 547 -19.45 9.04 -15.01
CA VAL A 547 -20.53 8.44 -15.82
C VAL A 547 -21.77 9.33 -15.77
N VAL A 548 -22.13 9.91 -16.90
CA VAL A 548 -23.26 10.84 -17.06
C VAL A 548 -24.40 10.13 -17.80
N VAL A 549 -25.56 9.98 -17.15
CA VAL A 549 -26.73 9.29 -17.73
C VAL A 549 -27.76 10.33 -18.18
N ASN A 550 -28.04 10.41 -19.49
CA ASN A 550 -29.01 11.36 -20.06
C ASN A 550 -28.82 12.84 -19.61
N GLY A 551 -27.59 13.27 -19.32
CA GLY A 551 -27.30 14.62 -18.84
C GLY A 551 -27.60 14.88 -17.35
N ASN A 552 -27.94 13.85 -16.57
CA ASN A 552 -28.03 13.95 -15.10
C ASN A 552 -26.63 14.14 -14.47
N ALA A 553 -26.59 14.44 -13.17
CA ALA A 553 -25.34 14.60 -12.42
C ALA A 553 -24.39 13.39 -12.59
N PRO A 554 -23.07 13.62 -12.72
CA PRO A 554 -22.10 12.55 -12.94
C PRO A 554 -22.02 11.60 -11.74
N LEU A 555 -21.85 10.31 -12.04
CA LEU A 555 -21.54 9.27 -11.08
C LEU A 555 -20.02 8.97 -11.19
N PRO A 556 -19.18 9.42 -10.24
CA PRO A 556 -17.73 9.25 -10.34
C PRO A 556 -17.32 7.83 -9.95
N PHE A 557 -16.49 7.20 -10.78
CA PHE A 557 -15.70 6.02 -10.43
C PHE A 557 -14.25 6.47 -10.18
N HIS A 558 -13.86 6.52 -8.91
CA HIS A 558 -12.57 7.03 -8.48
C HIS A 558 -11.42 6.06 -8.77
N ILE A 559 -10.40 6.54 -9.48
CA ILE A 559 -9.16 5.82 -9.83
C ILE A 559 -7.99 6.46 -9.04
N PRO A 560 -7.51 5.80 -7.96
CA PRO A 560 -6.47 6.36 -7.11
C PRO A 560 -5.04 6.04 -7.63
N TRP A 561 -4.06 6.87 -7.26
CA TRP A 561 -2.67 6.84 -7.75
C TRP A 561 -1.97 5.47 -7.71
N TYR A 562 -2.24 4.66 -6.68
CA TYR A 562 -1.64 3.33 -6.54
C TYR A 562 -2.23 2.27 -7.50
N GLN A 563 -3.31 2.60 -8.21
CA GLN A 563 -3.91 1.85 -9.31
C GLN A 563 -3.49 2.50 -10.64
N SER A 564 -2.22 2.32 -11.00
CA SER A 564 -1.63 2.88 -12.22
C SER A 564 -0.62 1.91 -12.84
N SER A 565 -0.69 1.71 -14.16
CA SER A 565 0.33 1.01 -14.93
C SER A 565 0.19 1.31 -16.43
N SER A 566 1.32 1.48 -17.11
CA SER A 566 1.38 1.86 -18.52
C SER A 566 1.22 0.67 -19.49
N CYS A 567 0.30 -0.28 -19.25
CA CYS A 567 0.28 -1.56 -19.99
C CYS A 567 -0.15 -1.44 -21.46
N ALA A 568 -1.18 -0.65 -21.78
CA ALA A 568 -1.62 -0.48 -23.18
C ALA A 568 -0.47 -0.01 -24.10
N VAL A 569 0.26 1.01 -23.63
CA VAL A 569 1.41 1.59 -24.36
C VAL A 569 2.67 0.71 -24.30
N ARG A 570 2.60 -0.38 -23.53
CA ARG A 570 3.58 -1.46 -23.38
C ARG A 570 2.98 -2.79 -23.85
N SER A 571 2.17 -2.73 -24.91
CA SER A 571 1.69 -3.89 -25.66
C SER A 571 0.95 -4.96 -24.84
N ALA A 572 0.03 -4.54 -23.97
CA ALA A 572 -0.79 -5.45 -23.17
C ALA A 572 -2.25 -4.99 -23.00
N VAL A 573 -3.18 -5.94 -23.15
CA VAL A 573 -4.63 -5.76 -22.97
C VAL A 573 -5.11 -6.03 -21.52
N SER A 574 -4.19 -6.22 -20.56
CA SER A 574 -4.49 -6.43 -19.14
C SER A 574 -3.35 -5.93 -18.27
N CYS A 575 -3.69 -5.22 -17.18
CA CYS A 575 -2.79 -4.87 -16.09
C CYS A 575 -3.19 -5.57 -14.78
N TYR A 576 -4.40 -5.23 -14.33
CA TYR A 576 -5.00 -5.51 -13.02
C TYR A 576 -6.44 -4.99 -13.11
N ASN A 577 -7.38 -5.56 -12.35
CA ASN A 577 -8.79 -5.22 -12.54
C ASN A 577 -9.35 -4.30 -11.46
N LEU A 578 -10.05 -3.27 -11.92
CA LEU A 578 -10.91 -2.40 -11.11
C LEU A 578 -12.36 -2.64 -11.52
N GLY A 579 -13.32 -2.27 -10.67
CA GLY A 579 -14.71 -2.23 -11.06
C GLY A 579 -15.63 -1.70 -9.99
N GLU A 580 -16.70 -1.05 -10.42
CA GLU A 580 -17.61 -0.24 -9.60
C GLU A 580 -19.07 -0.44 -10.05
N LYS A 581 -20.04 -0.21 -9.15
CA LYS A 581 -21.48 -0.41 -9.39
C LYS A 581 -22.25 0.87 -9.10
N LEU A 582 -22.21 1.76 -10.09
CA LEU A 582 -22.82 3.08 -10.06
C LEU A 582 -24.36 2.94 -10.09
N LYS A 583 -25.00 3.21 -8.95
CA LYS A 583 -26.46 3.11 -8.75
C LYS A 583 -27.12 4.47 -8.94
N PHE A 584 -28.26 4.49 -9.61
CA PHE A 584 -29.03 5.71 -9.83
C PHE A 584 -30.54 5.42 -9.94
N PRO A 585 -31.43 6.41 -9.71
CA PRO A 585 -32.87 6.23 -9.87
C PRO A 585 -33.22 5.76 -11.29
N GLU A 586 -34.10 4.75 -11.44
CA GLU A 586 -34.49 4.29 -12.78
C GLU A 586 -35.13 5.43 -13.60
N SER A 587 -35.74 6.41 -12.94
CA SER A 587 -36.33 7.61 -13.54
C SER A 587 -35.35 8.49 -14.33
N TRP A 588 -34.03 8.34 -14.17
CA TRP A 588 -33.04 8.98 -15.06
C TRP A 588 -33.06 8.38 -16.47
N LEU A 589 -33.57 7.16 -16.64
CA LEU A 589 -33.74 6.53 -17.95
C LEU A 589 -35.05 6.97 -18.61
N ASN A 590 -34.96 7.40 -19.86
CA ASN A 590 -36.10 7.67 -20.73
C ASN A 590 -36.78 6.37 -21.17
N ASN A 591 -38.06 6.44 -21.53
CA ASN A 591 -38.70 5.40 -22.34
C ASN A 591 -38.41 5.69 -23.83
N GLY A 592 -37.70 4.79 -24.51
CA GLY A 592 -37.11 5.05 -25.82
C GLY A 592 -35.60 5.32 -25.72
N LYS A 593 -35.09 6.33 -26.42
CA LYS A 593 -33.66 6.61 -26.54
C LYS A 593 -33.02 7.09 -25.23
N ASN A 594 -31.89 6.48 -24.90
CA ASN A 594 -31.04 6.78 -23.76
C ASN A 594 -29.57 6.90 -24.19
N SER A 595 -28.79 7.64 -23.42
CA SER A 595 -27.35 7.81 -23.62
C SER A 595 -26.62 7.80 -22.28
N ILE A 596 -25.48 7.13 -22.23
CA ILE A 596 -24.52 7.16 -21.12
C ILE A 596 -23.19 7.65 -21.69
N VAL A 597 -22.66 8.75 -21.14
CA VAL A 597 -21.32 9.25 -21.46
C VAL A 597 -20.36 8.82 -20.37
N LEU A 598 -19.30 8.12 -20.76
CA LEU A 598 -18.12 7.86 -19.95
C LEU A 598 -17.12 8.99 -20.21
N SER A 599 -16.71 9.69 -19.16
CA SER A 599 -15.93 10.93 -19.25
C SER A 599 -14.69 10.83 -18.37
N LEU A 600 -13.52 10.76 -19.00
CA LEU A 600 -12.25 11.05 -18.33
C LEU A 600 -12.10 12.57 -18.17
N PRO A 601 -11.31 13.06 -17.20
CA PRO A 601 -11.01 14.49 -17.12
C PRO A 601 -10.39 14.98 -18.44
N PHE A 602 -10.83 16.14 -18.91
CA PHE A 602 -10.31 16.75 -20.14
C PHE A 602 -8.88 17.26 -19.94
N ASN A 603 -8.01 17.09 -20.95
CA ASN A 603 -6.61 17.54 -20.90
C ASN A 603 -5.87 17.01 -19.65
N ALA A 604 -6.03 15.72 -19.35
CA ALA A 604 -5.34 15.08 -18.25
C ALA A 604 -4.05 14.39 -18.71
N THR A 605 -2.94 14.98 -18.26
CA THR A 605 -1.58 14.60 -18.62
C THR A 605 -0.71 14.30 -17.40
N ASP A 606 0.44 13.70 -17.67
CA ASP A 606 1.36 13.03 -16.77
C ASP A 606 2.81 13.36 -17.15
N ILE A 607 3.68 13.48 -16.14
CA ILE A 607 5.12 13.69 -16.33
C ILE A 607 5.79 12.33 -16.59
N GLU A 608 5.66 11.85 -17.83
CA GLU A 608 6.25 10.59 -18.27
C GLU A 608 7.72 10.81 -18.69
N THR A 609 8.62 10.00 -18.14
CA THR A 609 10.08 10.11 -18.31
C THR A 609 10.66 9.05 -19.24
N ALA A 610 9.90 7.98 -19.52
CA ALA A 610 10.12 7.12 -20.66
C ALA A 610 9.55 7.76 -21.93
N VAL A 611 9.91 7.25 -23.11
CA VAL A 611 9.24 7.66 -24.36
C VAL A 611 7.93 6.89 -24.52
N LEU A 612 6.96 7.30 -23.73
CA LEU A 612 5.56 6.82 -23.66
C LEU A 612 4.64 8.05 -23.63
N PRO A 613 3.33 7.93 -23.94
CA PRO A 613 2.48 9.10 -24.02
C PRO A 613 2.16 9.66 -22.63
N ALA A 614 2.20 10.99 -22.57
CA ALA A 614 1.91 11.78 -21.38
C ALA A 614 0.43 11.76 -20.97
N SER A 615 -0.45 10.93 -21.54
CA SER A 615 -1.87 10.92 -21.16
C SER A 615 -2.17 9.94 -20.01
N ILE A 616 -3.24 10.22 -19.26
CA ILE A 616 -3.96 9.21 -18.46
C ILE A 616 -4.95 8.43 -19.35
N TYR A 617 -5.23 7.18 -18.99
CA TYR A 617 -6.20 6.36 -19.73
C TYR A 617 -6.79 5.23 -18.89
N VAL A 618 -7.87 4.63 -19.39
CA VAL A 618 -8.44 3.37 -18.88
C VAL A 618 -8.60 2.35 -20.01
N GLN A 619 -8.51 1.07 -19.64
CA GLN A 619 -8.80 -0.07 -20.51
C GLN A 619 -10.04 -0.77 -19.94
N TYR A 620 -11.09 -0.94 -20.73
CA TYR A 620 -12.33 -1.61 -20.27
C TYR A 620 -12.18 -3.14 -20.26
N ASP A 621 -12.90 -3.80 -19.36
CA ASP A 621 -13.08 -5.26 -19.30
C ASP A 621 -14.51 -5.57 -19.77
N ALA A 622 -15.52 -5.20 -18.97
CA ALA A 622 -16.92 -5.23 -19.42
C ALA A 622 -17.80 -4.18 -18.73
N LEU A 623 -18.86 -3.78 -19.42
CA LEU A 623 -19.88 -2.85 -18.94
C LEU A 623 -21.24 -3.53 -18.93
N ARG A 624 -22.09 -3.24 -17.94
CA ARG A 624 -23.45 -3.81 -17.87
C ARG A 624 -24.44 -2.86 -17.21
N LEU A 625 -25.62 -2.69 -17.82
CA LEU A 625 -26.73 -1.95 -17.23
C LEU A 625 -27.83 -2.92 -16.79
N GLU A 626 -28.21 -2.85 -15.51
CA GLU A 626 -29.29 -3.63 -14.91
C GLU A 626 -30.36 -2.72 -14.29
N VAL A 627 -31.62 -3.16 -14.26
CA VAL A 627 -32.70 -2.49 -13.53
C VAL A 627 -33.32 -3.39 -12.47
N HIS A 628 -33.51 -2.83 -11.27
CA HIS A 628 -34.10 -3.49 -10.11
C HIS A 628 -35.50 -2.93 -9.82
N HIS A 629 -36.41 -3.82 -9.44
CA HIS A 629 -37.76 -3.50 -9.00
C HIS A 629 -38.08 -4.24 -7.69
N GLN A 630 -38.12 -3.53 -6.57
CA GLN A 630 -38.57 -4.15 -5.31
C GLN A 630 -40.01 -4.68 -5.47
N ARG A 631 -40.23 -5.92 -5.04
CA ARG A 631 -41.58 -6.47 -4.79
C ARG A 631 -41.96 -6.21 -3.34
N ALA A 632 -43.25 -5.98 -3.08
CA ALA A 632 -43.73 -5.81 -1.73
C ALA A 632 -43.82 -7.16 -1.00
N LYS A 633 -43.12 -7.26 0.14
CA LYS A 633 -43.05 -8.36 1.12
C LYS A 633 -42.40 -9.69 0.66
N ASN A 634 -41.63 -10.24 1.60
CA ASN A 634 -41.17 -11.63 1.69
C ASN A 634 -40.19 -12.15 0.62
N ASP A 635 -39.31 -11.30 0.10
CA ASP A 635 -38.02 -11.73 -0.49
C ASP A 635 -36.88 -11.03 0.26
N ILE A 636 -36.10 -11.77 1.05
CA ILE A 636 -34.89 -11.24 1.71
C ILE A 636 -33.73 -11.33 0.72
N SER A 637 -33.65 -10.36 -0.19
CA SER A 637 -32.45 -10.14 -0.98
C SER A 637 -31.35 -9.61 -0.08
N LEU A 638 -30.42 -10.50 0.31
CA LEU A 638 -29.26 -10.14 1.13
C LEU A 638 -28.50 -8.95 0.51
N PRO A 639 -28.00 -8.00 1.32
CA PRO A 639 -26.99 -7.07 0.86
C PRO A 639 -25.72 -7.83 0.45
N TRP A 640 -24.83 -7.12 -0.25
CA TRP A 640 -23.67 -7.70 -0.90
C TRP A 640 -22.68 -8.37 0.07
N PRO A 641 -22.22 -9.61 -0.19
CA PRO A 641 -21.16 -10.21 0.60
C PRO A 641 -19.78 -9.67 0.22
N CYS A 642 -19.51 -8.42 0.62
CA CYS A 642 -18.17 -8.03 1.07
C CYS A 642 -18.00 -8.25 2.59
N GLU A 643 -19.06 -8.75 3.26
CA GLU A 643 -19.07 -9.31 4.60
C GLU A 643 -19.94 -10.58 4.59
N ASP A 644 -19.68 -11.55 5.47
CA ASP A 644 -20.69 -12.54 5.85
C ASP A 644 -20.47 -12.92 7.34
N PRO A 645 -21.52 -13.01 8.18
CA PRO A 645 -21.36 -13.03 9.63
C PRO A 645 -21.35 -14.45 10.23
N LYS A 646 -20.94 -14.52 11.50
CA LYS A 646 -21.28 -15.55 12.51
C LYS A 646 -21.51 -17.00 12.00
N ILE A 647 -20.47 -17.81 12.08
CA ILE A 647 -20.61 -19.25 12.35
C ILE A 647 -20.00 -19.52 13.73
N GLU A 648 -20.81 -20.07 14.64
CA GLU A 648 -20.38 -20.45 15.98
C GLU A 648 -19.56 -21.75 15.95
N ALA A 649 -18.47 -21.80 16.72
CA ALA A 649 -17.59 -22.95 16.80
C ALA A 649 -17.63 -23.61 18.18
N ASN A 650 -18.75 -24.28 18.50
CA ASN A 650 -18.76 -25.32 19.52
C ASN A 650 -17.94 -26.53 19.02
N THR A 651 -16.75 -26.76 19.58
CA THR A 651 -15.99 -28.02 19.46
C THR A 651 -15.00 -28.15 20.64
N PRO A 652 -14.55 -29.36 21.03
CA PRO A 652 -14.25 -29.65 22.44
C PRO A 652 -12.81 -29.38 22.91
N GLU A 653 -12.62 -29.45 24.23
CA GLU A 653 -11.31 -29.60 24.87
C GLU A 653 -10.59 -30.89 24.44
N LEU A 654 -9.25 -30.86 24.41
CA LEU A 654 -8.29 -31.95 24.75
C LEU A 654 -6.87 -31.52 24.32
N PRO A 655 -5.79 -31.96 25.00
CA PRO A 655 -5.52 -31.74 26.42
C PRO A 655 -4.22 -30.94 26.64
N ARG A 656 -3.93 -30.60 27.90
CA ARG A 656 -2.64 -29.99 28.29
C ARG A 656 -1.49 -30.99 28.13
N ALA A 657 -0.38 -30.55 27.54
CA ALA A 657 0.94 -31.14 27.75
C ALA A 657 1.82 -30.13 28.50
N ALA A 658 2.53 -30.56 29.54
CA ALA A 658 3.37 -29.69 30.35
C ALA A 658 4.69 -30.37 30.70
N SER A 659 5.66 -29.52 31.06
CA SER A 659 6.64 -29.68 32.15
C SER A 659 8.13 -29.78 31.77
N PHE A 660 8.93 -29.12 32.62
CA PHE A 660 10.39 -29.19 32.79
C PHE A 660 11.26 -28.73 31.59
N LEU A 661 12.47 -28.17 31.80
CA LEU A 661 13.39 -28.26 32.95
C LEU A 661 13.71 -26.93 33.65
N ARG A 662 14.33 -27.04 34.85
CA ARG A 662 14.97 -25.94 35.60
C ARG A 662 16.49 -26.14 35.61
N THR A 663 17.26 -25.05 35.56
CA THR A 663 18.52 -24.74 36.32
C THR A 663 19.08 -23.43 35.74
N GLY A 664 19.71 -22.51 36.49
CA GLY A 664 19.98 -22.40 37.93
C GLY A 664 20.69 -21.06 38.20
N ALA A 665 20.86 -20.63 39.46
CA ALA A 665 21.47 -19.33 39.80
C ALA A 665 22.44 -19.41 41.00
N PRO A 666 23.50 -18.59 41.00
CA PRO A 666 24.08 -17.96 42.20
C PRO A 666 24.11 -16.41 42.03
N GLN A 667 23.52 -15.61 42.93
CA GLN A 667 24.00 -15.17 44.27
C GLN A 667 24.98 -13.97 44.29
N GLN A 668 24.80 -13.09 45.29
CA GLN A 668 25.57 -11.87 45.59
C GLN A 668 26.47 -12.02 46.84
N PRO A 669 27.40 -11.07 47.06
CA PRO A 669 27.63 -10.41 48.37
C PRO A 669 27.20 -8.91 48.31
N LYS A 670 26.56 -8.27 49.32
CA LYS A 670 27.05 -7.78 50.66
C LYS A 670 28.18 -6.72 50.54
N LEU A 671 28.32 -5.64 51.35
CA LEU A 671 27.91 -5.22 52.73
C LEU A 671 27.33 -3.76 52.69
N SER A 672 26.50 -3.15 53.59
CA SER A 672 26.45 -2.92 55.07
C SER A 672 27.55 -1.96 55.64
N ALA A 673 27.35 -0.99 56.57
CA ALA A 673 26.24 -0.66 57.51
C ALA A 673 26.30 0.81 58.07
N TYR A 674 25.63 1.09 59.22
CA TYR A 674 25.51 2.35 60.02
C TYR A 674 24.51 3.42 59.51
N GLY A 675 23.78 4.18 60.37
CA GLY A 675 23.68 4.20 61.85
C GLY A 675 22.47 5.02 62.37
N SER A 676 22.07 4.84 63.65
CA SER A 676 20.79 5.26 64.25
C SER A 676 20.73 6.68 64.87
N ASN A 677 19.50 7.25 65.04
CA ASN A 677 18.97 7.68 66.36
C ASN A 677 17.49 8.19 66.36
N GLN A 678 16.95 8.45 67.57
CA GLN A 678 15.57 8.84 67.94
C GLN A 678 15.35 10.38 67.86
N SER A 679 14.25 11.07 68.21
CA SER A 679 13.08 10.80 69.10
C SER A 679 11.89 11.79 68.87
N TYR A 680 10.70 11.49 69.42
CA TYR A 680 9.51 12.40 69.53
C TYR A 680 9.59 13.37 70.75
N PRO A 681 8.87 14.53 70.79
CA PRO A 681 7.50 14.60 71.35
C PRO A 681 6.56 15.72 70.77
N ASN A 682 5.39 15.90 71.41
CA ASN A 682 4.35 16.95 71.21
C ASN A 682 4.20 17.76 72.56
N PRO A 683 3.15 18.56 72.94
CA PRO A 683 1.81 18.83 72.36
C PRO A 683 1.31 20.33 72.39
N ALA A 684 0.08 20.58 71.87
CA ALA A 684 -0.96 21.55 72.30
C ALA A 684 -0.61 23.07 72.52
N ASN A 685 -1.55 24.04 72.60
CA ASN A 685 -3.02 24.07 72.65
C ASN A 685 -3.54 25.27 71.76
N THR A 686 -4.64 26.04 71.88
CA THR A 686 -5.76 26.33 72.83
C THR A 686 -7.05 26.72 72.07
N SER A 687 -8.21 26.70 72.75
CA SER A 687 -9.45 27.46 72.42
C SER A 687 -9.93 28.23 73.69
N PRO A 688 -11.02 29.07 73.71
CA PRO A 688 -12.41 28.56 73.71
C PRO A 688 -13.60 29.53 73.34
N HIS A 689 -14.85 29.02 73.38
CA HIS A 689 -16.18 29.71 73.50
C HIS A 689 -16.61 30.75 72.40
N GLU A 690 -17.89 30.92 71.98
CA GLU A 690 -19.16 30.20 72.26
C GLU A 690 -20.28 30.40 71.19
N ILE A 691 -21.39 29.65 71.32
CA ILE A 691 -22.83 29.97 71.04
C ILE A 691 -23.10 31.25 70.19
N LEU A 692 -23.88 31.28 69.09
CA LEU A 692 -24.78 30.35 68.34
C LEU A 692 -24.88 30.87 66.86
N GLY A 693 -25.61 30.32 65.87
CA GLY A 693 -26.52 29.17 65.78
C GLY A 693 -27.62 29.33 64.71
N PHE A 694 -27.43 28.80 63.50
CA PHE A 694 -28.50 28.49 62.54
C PHE A 694 -28.02 27.44 61.53
N GLY A 695 -28.78 26.35 61.35
CA GLY A 695 -28.36 25.21 60.54
C GLY A 695 -28.70 25.36 59.05
N PHE A 696 -27.74 25.76 58.22
CA PHE A 696 -27.76 25.55 56.77
C PHE A 696 -26.47 24.86 56.32
N ALA A 697 -26.49 23.52 56.36
CA ALA A 697 -25.43 22.72 55.76
C ALA A 697 -25.54 22.79 54.23
N TRP A 698 -24.99 23.85 53.62
CA TRP A 698 -24.61 23.82 52.22
C TRP A 698 -23.44 22.85 52.06
N SER A 699 -23.79 21.56 52.03
CA SER A 699 -22.96 20.55 51.38
C SER A 699 -22.68 21.05 49.97
N LEU A 700 -21.47 21.54 49.72
CA LEU A 700 -20.93 21.64 48.37
C LEU A 700 -20.75 20.21 47.87
N ALA A 701 -21.87 19.63 47.43
CA ALA A 701 -21.85 18.51 46.52
C ALA A 701 -21.01 18.96 45.33
N VAL A 702 -19.81 18.40 45.24
CA VAL A 702 -19.04 18.38 44.00
C VAL A 702 -19.98 17.76 42.98
N GLY A 703 -20.58 18.61 42.14
CA GLY A 703 -21.69 18.22 41.29
C GLY A 703 -21.29 16.98 40.50
N ALA A 704 -22.09 15.91 40.61
CA ALA A 704 -21.71 14.60 40.10
C ALA A 704 -21.25 14.76 38.65
N SER A 705 -19.96 14.51 38.41
CA SER A 705 -19.35 14.63 37.09
C SER A 705 -20.23 13.86 36.11
N ALA A 706 -20.72 14.56 35.10
CA ALA A 706 -21.40 13.91 33.99
C ALA A 706 -20.38 12.93 33.39
N LYS A 707 -20.66 11.64 33.57
CA LYS A 707 -19.79 10.58 33.06
C LYS A 707 -19.76 10.70 31.55
N SER A 708 -18.54 10.72 30.99
CA SER A 708 -18.31 10.61 29.54
C SER A 708 -19.27 9.57 28.96
N ILE A 709 -20.05 9.95 27.95
CA ILE A 709 -21.01 9.06 27.28
C ILE A 709 -20.32 7.83 26.65
N TYR A 710 -18.99 7.86 26.54
CA TYR A 710 -18.14 6.78 26.05
C TYR A 710 -17.47 5.95 27.16
N GLU A 711 -17.72 6.19 28.46
CA GLU A 711 -17.09 5.45 29.57
C GLU A 711 -17.24 3.92 29.43
N ALA A 712 -18.41 3.45 29.00
CA ALA A 712 -18.66 2.03 28.73
C ALA A 712 -17.88 1.50 27.50
N CYS A 713 -17.63 2.34 26.49
CA CYS A 713 -16.80 2.02 25.33
C CYS A 713 -15.31 1.96 25.71
N GLN A 714 -14.85 2.87 26.57
CA GLN A 714 -13.44 3.05 26.91
C GLN A 714 -12.94 2.15 28.06
N SER A 715 -13.86 1.67 28.92
CA SER A 715 -13.50 0.79 30.03
C SER A 715 -13.03 -0.60 29.57
N THR A 716 -11.99 -1.12 30.22
CA THR A 716 -11.47 -2.48 30.04
C THR A 716 -12.18 -3.52 30.93
N GLN A 717 -12.96 -3.06 31.93
CA GLN A 717 -13.59 -3.96 32.90
C GLN A 717 -14.80 -4.69 32.31
N GLY A 718 -14.94 -5.98 32.64
CA GLY A 718 -16.07 -6.83 32.19
C GLY A 718 -16.01 -7.31 30.73
N LYS A 719 -15.23 -6.67 29.85
CA LYS A 719 -15.16 -6.96 28.40
C LYS A 719 -14.42 -8.27 28.06
N LYS A 720 -15.08 -9.42 28.26
CA LYS A 720 -14.52 -10.75 27.95
C LYS A 720 -14.78 -11.27 26.53
N LEU A 721 -15.77 -10.71 25.81
CA LEU A 721 -16.27 -11.25 24.54
C LEU A 721 -16.32 -10.26 23.36
N SER A 722 -16.47 -8.95 23.61
CA SER A 722 -16.38 -7.90 22.57
C SER A 722 -15.65 -6.67 23.11
N PRO A 723 -14.56 -6.22 22.47
CA PRO A 723 -13.88 -4.96 22.84
C PRO A 723 -14.75 -3.72 22.63
N THR A 724 -15.59 -3.70 21.59
CA THR A 724 -16.46 -2.56 21.22
C THR A 724 -17.78 -2.51 21.97
N ALA A 725 -17.99 -3.39 22.97
CA ALA A 725 -19.17 -3.33 23.83
C ALA A 725 -19.31 -1.94 24.49
N GLY A 726 -20.51 -1.35 24.45
CA GLY A 726 -20.77 -0.02 25.01
C GLY A 726 -20.32 1.18 24.16
N CYS A 727 -19.83 0.94 22.92
CA CYS A 727 -19.57 2.00 21.95
C CYS A 727 -20.85 2.43 21.19
N PRO A 728 -20.85 3.59 20.51
CA PRO A 728 -22.02 4.11 19.79
C PRO A 728 -22.60 3.11 18.77
N VAL A 729 -23.92 3.22 18.53
CA VAL A 729 -24.69 2.18 17.84
C VAL A 729 -24.25 2.00 16.40
N GLY A 730 -23.68 0.82 16.12
CA GLY A 730 -23.17 0.42 14.83
C GLY A 730 -21.84 -0.31 14.98
N GLU A 731 -21.87 -1.62 15.24
CA GLU A 731 -20.67 -2.48 15.38
C GLU A 731 -19.73 -2.45 14.15
N TYR A 732 -20.20 -1.86 13.05
CA TYR A 732 -19.50 -1.70 11.77
C TYR A 732 -18.80 -0.34 11.59
N ASN A 733 -19.18 0.71 12.34
CA ASN A 733 -18.62 2.07 12.24
C ASN A 733 -17.65 2.42 13.40
N THR A 734 -17.32 1.45 14.25
CA THR A 734 -16.33 1.59 15.33
C THR A 734 -15.15 0.64 15.11
N THR A 735 -14.07 1.13 14.49
CA THR A 735 -12.84 0.35 14.31
C THR A 735 -12.12 0.19 15.65
N CYS A 736 -11.71 -1.03 16.03
CA CYS A 736 -11.01 -1.28 17.30
C CYS A 736 -9.55 -1.69 17.09
N VAL A 737 -8.62 -0.97 17.73
CA VAL A 737 -7.16 -1.16 17.63
C VAL A 737 -6.64 -1.83 18.91
N ASP A 738 -6.69 -3.16 19.01
CA ASP A 738 -6.21 -3.93 20.18
C ASP A 738 -5.05 -4.88 19.82
N MET A 739 -3.96 -4.83 20.59
CA MET A 739 -2.77 -5.65 20.39
C MET A 739 -2.91 -7.11 20.87
N LEU A 740 -3.94 -7.46 21.66
CA LEU A 740 -4.03 -8.80 22.27
C LEU A 740 -5.09 -9.75 21.69
N LYS A 741 -6.06 -9.29 20.89
CA LYS A 741 -7.04 -10.21 20.25
C LYS A 741 -7.56 -9.87 18.85
N MET A 742 -7.17 -8.76 18.20
CA MET A 742 -7.61 -8.47 16.82
C MET A 742 -6.67 -9.06 15.76
N LEU A 743 -7.04 -10.22 15.21
CA LEU A 743 -6.35 -10.86 14.07
C LEU A 743 -6.73 -10.25 12.70
N ARG A 744 -7.40 -9.08 12.70
CA ARG A 744 -7.87 -8.35 11.52
C ARG A 744 -7.86 -6.86 11.82
N LEU A 745 -7.31 -6.08 10.87
CA LEU A 745 -7.24 -4.60 10.83
C LEU A 745 -6.33 -3.94 11.89
N ALA A 746 -5.50 -3.01 11.40
CA ALA A 746 -4.75 -2.02 12.19
C ALA A 746 -3.90 -2.52 13.38
N ASN A 747 -2.73 -3.12 13.12
CA ASN A 747 -1.60 -3.16 14.08
C ASN A 747 -0.92 -1.78 14.27
N ARG A 748 -1.54 -0.70 13.78
CA ARG A 748 -1.02 0.67 13.69
C ARG A 748 -2.18 1.66 13.74
N TYR A 749 -2.02 2.70 14.53
CA TYR A 749 -2.97 3.80 14.70
C TYR A 749 -3.26 4.49 13.35
N GLN A 750 -2.22 4.76 12.54
CA GLN A 750 -2.41 5.43 11.25
C GLN A 750 -3.30 4.61 10.30
N GLU A 751 -3.16 3.29 10.28
CA GLU A 751 -3.94 2.41 9.38
C GLU A 751 -5.43 2.43 9.74
N ALA A 752 -5.78 2.55 11.03
CA ALA A 752 -7.16 2.72 11.46
C ALA A 752 -7.75 4.04 10.94
N VAL A 753 -7.00 5.15 11.02
CA VAL A 753 -7.42 6.45 10.47
C VAL A 753 -7.54 6.42 8.94
N LEU A 754 -6.63 5.72 8.25
CA LEU A 754 -6.70 5.53 6.79
C LEU A 754 -7.88 4.65 6.35
N SER A 755 -8.35 3.74 7.20
CA SER A 755 -9.49 2.86 6.92
C SER A 755 -10.85 3.56 6.94
N LEU A 756 -10.95 4.73 7.57
CA LEU A 756 -12.17 5.52 7.59
C LEU A 756 -12.47 6.11 6.18
N PRO A 757 -13.74 6.18 5.74
CA PRO A 757 -14.09 6.70 4.42
C PRO A 757 -13.72 8.19 4.27
N GLN A 758 -13.49 8.60 3.02
CA GLN A 758 -13.20 10.00 2.67
C GLN A 758 -14.49 10.78 2.31
N ASP A 759 -15.55 10.54 3.08
CA ASP A 759 -16.86 11.20 2.95
C ASP A 759 -17.13 12.13 4.15
N THR A 760 -18.40 12.49 4.38
CA THR A 760 -18.86 13.36 5.47
C THR A 760 -19.56 12.61 6.62
N SER A 761 -19.55 11.28 6.62
CA SER A 761 -20.18 10.46 7.66
C SER A 761 -19.43 10.53 9.00
N PRO A 762 -20.12 10.36 10.15
CA PRO A 762 -19.46 10.28 11.44
C PRO A 762 -18.80 8.91 11.65
N GLN A 763 -17.60 8.92 12.20
CA GLN A 763 -16.71 7.77 12.32
C GLN A 763 -16.12 7.65 13.73
N TRP A 764 -15.94 6.43 14.23
CA TRP A 764 -15.38 6.16 15.56
C TRP A 764 -14.21 5.17 15.50
N ILE A 765 -13.17 5.40 16.31
CA ILE A 765 -12.07 4.46 16.51
C ILE A 765 -11.86 4.25 18.02
N LEU A 766 -12.04 3.02 18.50
CA LEU A 766 -11.65 2.59 19.85
C LEU A 766 -10.20 2.12 19.83
N ILE A 767 -9.40 2.56 20.81
CA ILE A 767 -7.96 2.31 20.85
C ILE A 767 -7.61 1.58 22.15
N GLY A 768 -7.18 0.33 22.01
CA GLY A 768 -6.81 -0.56 23.09
C GLY A 768 -5.56 -0.10 23.84
N ALA A 769 -5.35 -0.67 25.03
CA ALA A 769 -4.25 -0.31 25.90
C ALA A 769 -2.90 -0.62 25.24
N GLY A 770 -2.01 0.37 25.13
CA GLY A 770 -0.78 0.22 24.38
C GLY A 770 0.06 1.49 24.24
N VAL A 771 1.28 1.30 23.75
CA VAL A 771 2.24 2.37 23.47
C VAL A 771 2.67 2.26 22.01
N TYR A 772 2.30 3.25 21.19
CA TYR A 772 2.36 3.22 19.72
C TYR A 772 3.39 4.23 19.22
N LYS A 773 4.45 3.81 18.51
CA LYS A 773 5.44 4.74 17.94
C LYS A 773 5.05 5.17 16.51
N GLU A 774 4.23 6.20 16.40
CA GLU A 774 3.63 6.64 15.13
C GLU A 774 3.47 8.17 15.05
N ALA A 775 3.33 8.67 13.83
CA ALA A 775 2.80 10.00 13.53
C ALA A 775 1.46 9.82 12.80
N VAL A 776 0.38 10.34 13.40
CA VAL A 776 -1.00 10.07 13.02
C VAL A 776 -1.58 11.26 12.25
N ASN A 777 -1.89 11.07 10.98
CA ASN A 777 -2.44 12.09 10.08
C ASN A 777 -3.92 11.86 9.79
N VAL A 778 -4.78 12.68 10.39
CA VAL A 778 -6.25 12.67 10.22
C VAL A 778 -6.65 13.63 9.10
N THR A 779 -6.60 13.11 7.87
CA THR A 779 -6.98 13.82 6.63
C THR A 779 -8.41 13.55 6.18
N ARG A 780 -9.24 12.96 7.05
CA ARG A 780 -10.67 12.69 6.79
C ARG A 780 -11.49 13.98 6.81
N LYS A 781 -12.55 14.05 6.00
CA LYS A 781 -13.47 15.20 5.94
C LYS A 781 -14.61 15.08 6.98
N GLY A 782 -15.21 13.90 7.11
CA GLY A 782 -16.31 13.64 8.04
C GLY A 782 -15.91 13.68 9.53
N PRO A 783 -16.88 13.90 10.44
CA PRO A 783 -16.66 13.90 11.88
C PRO A 783 -15.94 12.62 12.35
N THR A 784 -14.82 12.76 13.04
CA THR A 784 -13.96 11.61 13.42
C THR A 784 -13.71 11.64 14.92
N THR A 785 -14.13 10.59 15.63
CA THR A 785 -14.03 10.48 17.10
C THR A 785 -13.08 9.36 17.50
N LEU A 786 -11.99 9.70 18.18
CA LEU A 786 -10.99 8.75 18.69
C LEU A 786 -11.20 8.52 20.19
N LEU A 787 -11.30 7.26 20.61
CA LEU A 787 -11.63 6.85 21.97
C LEU A 787 -10.49 6.00 22.53
N GLY A 788 -9.63 6.57 23.37
CA GLY A 788 -8.63 5.82 24.12
C GLY A 788 -9.25 5.01 25.24
N THR A 789 -8.81 3.77 25.41
CA THR A 789 -9.15 2.97 26.58
C THR A 789 -8.53 3.57 27.85
N THR A 790 -9.27 3.53 28.95
CA THR A 790 -8.90 4.13 30.23
C THR A 790 -9.57 3.39 31.39
N ASN A 791 -8.96 3.42 32.57
CA ASN A 791 -9.64 2.96 33.79
C ASN A 791 -10.69 3.98 34.29
N HIS A 792 -10.54 5.26 33.93
CA HIS A 792 -11.40 6.36 34.36
C HIS A 792 -11.48 7.43 33.28
N ALA A 793 -12.67 7.62 32.69
CA ALA A 793 -12.87 8.61 31.62
C ALA A 793 -12.60 10.05 32.10
N ASP A 794 -12.90 10.36 33.36
CA ASP A 794 -12.74 11.68 34.00
C ASP A 794 -11.29 12.05 34.36
N LYS A 795 -10.31 11.15 34.17
CA LYS A 795 -8.94 11.30 34.69
C LYS A 795 -7.89 10.92 33.65
N TYR A 796 -7.24 11.93 33.05
CA TYR A 796 -6.16 11.73 32.07
C TYR A 796 -5.00 10.87 32.60
N VAL A 797 -4.73 10.89 33.90
CA VAL A 797 -3.73 10.03 34.57
C VAL A 797 -4.10 8.54 34.62
N GLN A 798 -5.26 8.14 34.12
CA GLN A 798 -5.74 6.75 34.02
C GLN A 798 -5.88 6.25 32.57
N ASN A 799 -5.50 7.09 31.59
CA ASN A 799 -5.43 6.73 30.17
C ASN A 799 -4.46 5.56 29.95
N LEU A 800 -4.87 4.54 29.19
CA LEU A 800 -4.06 3.35 28.90
C LEU A 800 -3.42 3.40 27.49
N VAL A 801 -3.62 4.50 26.76
CA VAL A 801 -3.16 4.68 25.37
C VAL A 801 -2.15 5.80 25.29
N THR A 802 -0.93 5.49 24.84
CA THR A 802 0.08 6.50 24.46
C THR A 802 0.49 6.33 23.00
N VAL A 803 0.36 7.40 22.21
CA VAL A 803 1.03 7.56 20.91
C VAL A 803 2.28 8.40 21.12
N TYR A 804 3.40 8.04 20.48
CA TYR A 804 4.61 8.85 20.57
C TYR A 804 5.44 8.92 19.29
N ASN A 805 6.08 10.08 19.11
CA ASN A 805 7.10 10.33 18.09
C ASN A 805 8.44 10.66 18.78
N THR A 806 9.55 10.66 18.05
CA THR A 806 10.89 11.04 18.55
C THR A 806 11.63 12.01 17.62
N THR A 807 10.93 12.60 16.64
CA THR A 807 11.51 13.54 15.68
C THR A 807 11.42 14.96 16.20
N PHE A 808 12.47 15.76 16.02
CA PHE A 808 12.51 17.20 16.28
C PHE A 808 13.14 17.94 15.10
N MET A 809 12.87 19.23 14.97
CA MET A 809 13.52 20.09 13.98
C MET A 809 14.82 20.66 14.50
N ASN A 810 15.96 20.23 13.93
CA ASN A 810 17.22 20.93 14.14
C ASN A 810 17.26 22.23 13.30
N GLN A 811 16.86 23.34 13.92
CA GLN A 811 16.84 24.67 13.31
C GLN A 811 18.22 25.17 12.83
N THR A 812 19.32 24.52 13.22
CA THR A 812 20.68 24.86 12.71
C THR A 812 21.07 24.17 11.40
N THR A 813 20.34 23.12 10.99
CA THR A 813 20.60 22.36 9.74
C THR A 813 19.33 22.14 8.93
N GLN A 814 18.29 22.94 9.16
CA GLN A 814 17.00 22.86 8.48
C GLN A 814 17.12 23.30 7.02
N THR A 815 16.68 22.46 6.08
CA THR A 815 16.59 22.83 4.65
C THR A 815 15.24 23.50 4.33
N ALA A 816 15.10 24.06 3.12
CA ALA A 816 13.89 24.79 2.73
C ALA A 816 12.65 23.89 2.57
N GLU A 817 12.86 22.58 2.50
CA GLU A 817 11.85 21.54 2.32
C GLU A 817 11.34 20.94 3.66
N GLN A 818 11.93 21.33 4.78
CA GLN A 818 11.64 20.79 6.12
C GLN A 818 10.97 21.84 7.03
N ASP A 819 10.04 21.41 7.88
CA ASP A 819 9.26 22.28 8.76
C ASP A 819 8.93 21.60 10.11
N ASN A 820 8.57 22.38 11.13
CA ASN A 820 8.08 21.86 12.42
C ASN A 820 6.94 20.83 12.26
N ALA A 821 6.13 20.92 11.21
CA ALA A 821 5.11 19.93 10.86
C ALA A 821 5.65 18.51 10.59
N ASP A 822 6.95 18.34 10.33
CA ASP A 822 7.59 17.02 10.20
C ASP A 822 7.70 16.25 11.52
N THR A 823 7.45 16.92 12.65
CA THR A 823 7.68 16.38 14.01
C THR A 823 6.41 15.91 14.73
N GLN A 824 5.22 16.20 14.17
CA GLN A 824 3.93 15.98 14.85
C GLN A 824 3.70 14.51 15.25
N VAL A 825 3.04 14.29 16.40
CA VAL A 825 2.49 12.96 16.79
C VAL A 825 1.06 12.81 16.27
N LEU A 826 0.27 13.89 16.28
CA LEU A 826 -1.08 13.95 15.70
C LEU A 826 -1.24 15.20 14.81
N THR A 827 -1.72 15.00 13.59
CA THR A 827 -2.09 16.04 12.62
C THR A 827 -3.58 15.98 12.36
N VAL A 828 -4.32 17.08 12.56
CA VAL A 828 -5.75 17.20 12.22
C VAL A 828 -5.92 18.33 11.21
N ALA A 829 -5.83 17.99 9.92
CA ALA A 829 -5.83 18.93 8.81
C ALA A 829 -6.17 18.20 7.49
N PRO A 830 -6.67 18.89 6.44
CA PRO A 830 -6.98 18.24 5.16
C PRO A 830 -5.73 17.59 4.53
N ASN A 831 -4.55 18.19 4.75
CA ASN A 831 -3.26 17.62 4.42
C ASN A 831 -2.17 18.13 5.40
N LYS A 832 -0.98 17.52 5.41
CA LYS A 832 0.11 17.89 6.33
C LYS A 832 0.62 19.32 6.13
N TRP A 833 0.77 19.74 4.87
CA TRP A 833 1.28 21.04 4.45
C TRP A 833 0.41 22.21 4.93
N SER A 834 -0.89 21.99 5.16
CA SER A 834 -1.78 22.94 5.85
C SER A 834 -1.30 23.35 7.26
N THR A 835 -0.49 22.51 7.92
CA THR A 835 0.10 22.79 9.24
C THR A 835 1.51 23.35 9.18
N TRP A 836 2.03 23.70 7.99
CA TRP A 836 3.38 24.29 7.87
C TRP A 836 3.52 25.60 8.66
N THR A 837 4.65 25.72 9.34
CA THR A 837 4.97 26.84 10.22
C THR A 837 5.84 27.90 9.51
N GLY A 838 6.16 29.00 10.21
CA GLY A 838 6.92 30.13 9.65
C GLY A 838 6.15 31.00 8.65
N LYS A 839 5.55 30.40 7.61
CA LYS A 839 4.90 31.07 6.47
C LYS A 839 3.66 31.91 6.82
N GLY A 840 3.15 31.81 8.05
CA GLY A 840 1.99 32.57 8.53
C GLY A 840 0.66 32.10 7.93
N PHE A 841 -0.37 32.93 8.01
CA PHE A 841 -1.73 32.56 7.58
C PHE A 841 -1.79 32.26 6.07
N TYR A 842 -1.10 33.05 5.24
CA TYR A 842 -1.13 32.95 3.77
C TYR A 842 0.08 32.17 3.24
N GLY A 843 1.30 32.69 3.44
CA GLY A 843 2.53 32.07 2.93
C GLY A 843 2.68 32.19 1.41
N ASP A 844 3.79 31.67 0.87
CA ASP A 844 4.13 31.78 -0.57
C ASP A 844 3.31 30.83 -1.47
N THR A 845 2.33 30.11 -0.89
CA THR A 845 1.27 29.48 -1.67
C THR A 845 0.35 30.57 -2.21
N PRO A 846 0.17 30.70 -3.55
CA PRO A 846 -0.81 31.64 -4.09
C PRO A 846 -2.19 31.27 -3.55
N GLU A 847 -2.77 32.15 -2.74
CA GLU A 847 -4.03 31.87 -2.06
C GLU A 847 -5.24 32.04 -3.00
N PRO A 848 -6.35 31.33 -2.72
CA PRO A 848 -6.54 30.41 -1.60
C PRO A 848 -6.36 28.93 -2.01
N VAL A 849 -6.43 28.02 -1.04
CA VAL A 849 -7.06 26.71 -1.29
C VAL A 849 -8.50 26.81 -0.79
N PRO A 850 -9.42 27.44 -1.53
CA PRO A 850 -10.80 27.59 -1.06
C PRO A 850 -11.44 26.21 -1.05
N ASN A 851 -12.27 25.95 -0.03
CA ASN A 851 -13.10 24.75 0.12
C ASN A 851 -12.38 23.44 0.51
N GLU A 852 -11.04 23.41 0.68
CA GLU A 852 -10.38 22.31 1.41
C GLU A 852 -10.46 22.53 2.93
N TRP A 853 -11.64 22.28 3.49
CA TRP A 853 -11.74 21.96 4.92
C TRP A 853 -11.33 20.50 5.15
N GLY A 854 -10.62 20.25 6.25
CA GLY A 854 -10.29 18.91 6.75
C GLY A 854 -11.45 18.33 7.54
N CYS A 855 -11.17 17.73 8.69
CA CYS A 855 -12.22 17.19 9.55
C CYS A 855 -13.11 18.32 10.08
N THR A 856 -14.41 18.23 9.82
CA THR A 856 -15.41 19.23 10.27
C THR A 856 -15.56 19.25 11.78
N ASP A 857 -15.62 18.06 12.39
CA ASP A 857 -15.86 17.82 13.82
C ASP A 857 -14.93 16.67 14.30
N PHE A 858 -13.65 16.95 14.49
CA PHE A 858 -12.73 15.99 15.09
C PHE A 858 -12.88 15.97 16.62
N ARG A 859 -12.91 14.79 17.23
CA ARG A 859 -12.89 14.61 18.69
C ARG A 859 -11.86 13.54 19.10
N ALA A 860 -11.17 13.71 20.22
CA ALA A 860 -10.35 12.66 20.82
C ALA A 860 -10.46 12.63 22.35
N TYR A 861 -10.65 11.44 22.91
CA TYR A 861 -10.88 11.20 24.34
C TYR A 861 -9.81 10.27 24.92
N ASN A 862 -9.24 10.62 26.08
CA ASN A 862 -8.38 9.76 26.91
C ASN A 862 -7.15 9.13 26.20
N ILE A 863 -6.47 9.90 25.35
CA ILE A 863 -5.25 9.47 24.65
C ILE A 863 -4.08 10.39 25.00
N ASN A 864 -2.91 9.80 25.22
CA ASN A 864 -1.67 10.52 25.49
C ASN A 864 -0.88 10.66 24.17
N PHE A 865 -0.61 11.88 23.72
CA PHE A 865 0.20 12.20 22.54
C PHE A 865 1.53 12.80 23.01
N GLU A 866 2.64 12.08 22.80
CA GLU A 866 3.94 12.43 23.39
C GLU A 866 5.03 12.56 22.32
N ASN A 867 5.60 13.74 22.10
CA ASN A 867 6.87 13.81 21.39
C ASN A 867 8.02 13.65 22.40
N ARG A 868 8.76 12.55 22.25
CA ARG A 868 9.83 12.11 23.14
C ARG A 868 11.22 12.34 22.54
N ALA A 869 11.37 13.30 21.62
CA ALA A 869 12.64 13.61 20.98
C ALA A 869 13.76 13.98 21.98
N ALA A 870 13.43 14.72 23.04
CA ALA A 870 14.32 15.00 24.16
C ALA A 870 13.53 15.41 25.42
N THR A 871 14.18 15.29 26.59
CA THR A 871 13.71 15.85 27.88
C THR A 871 14.06 17.33 28.07
N LYS A 872 14.61 17.99 27.04
CA LYS A 872 15.05 19.39 27.03
C LYS A 872 14.82 20.02 25.66
N ALA A 873 14.95 21.34 25.56
CA ALA A 873 14.87 22.03 24.28
C ALA A 873 16.05 21.63 23.37
N VAL A 874 15.73 21.00 22.25
CA VAL A 874 16.66 20.65 21.16
C VAL A 874 16.22 21.26 19.81
N GLY A 875 15.13 22.00 19.83
CA GLY A 875 14.35 22.43 18.66
C GLY A 875 12.87 21.99 18.77
N PRO A 876 12.00 22.50 17.89
CA PRO A 876 10.57 22.15 17.86
C PRO A 876 10.30 20.66 17.75
N ALA A 877 9.32 20.16 18.51
CA ALA A 877 8.95 18.75 18.55
C ALA A 877 7.46 18.59 18.91
N LEU A 878 6.57 18.67 17.92
CA LEU A 878 5.14 18.84 18.14
C LEU A 878 4.47 17.55 18.65
N ALA A 879 3.56 17.68 19.63
CA ALA A 879 2.62 16.62 20.01
C ALA A 879 1.36 16.66 19.15
N VAL A 880 0.81 17.84 18.84
CA VAL A 880 -0.36 17.99 17.96
C VAL A 880 -0.29 19.24 17.07
N GLY A 881 -0.73 19.10 15.82
CA GLY A 881 -0.99 20.20 14.88
C GLY A 881 -2.42 20.18 14.34
N VAL A 882 -3.09 21.34 14.30
CA VAL A 882 -4.46 21.50 13.78
C VAL A 882 -4.53 22.65 12.77
N ALA A 883 -5.10 22.44 11.58
CA ALA A 883 -5.32 23.50 10.58
C ALA A 883 -6.51 23.17 9.65
N PHE A 884 -7.27 24.18 9.23
CA PHE A 884 -8.51 24.07 8.43
C PHE A 884 -9.46 22.96 8.96
N ALA A 885 -9.60 22.87 10.27
CA ALA A 885 -10.33 21.82 10.96
C ALA A 885 -10.86 22.33 12.32
N ARG A 886 -11.91 21.68 12.85
CA ARG A 886 -12.34 21.86 14.24
C ARG A 886 -11.99 20.60 15.03
N ALA A 887 -11.30 20.74 16.15
CA ALA A 887 -10.76 19.62 16.91
C ALA A 887 -10.98 19.80 18.43
N SER A 888 -11.69 18.88 19.07
CA SER A 888 -11.94 18.92 20.51
C SER A 888 -11.34 17.71 21.24
N PHE A 889 -10.72 17.95 22.40
CA PHE A 889 -9.87 16.99 23.11
C PHE A 889 -10.30 16.88 24.58
N TYR A 890 -10.46 15.66 25.08
CA TYR A 890 -11.14 15.38 26.35
C TYR A 890 -10.32 14.38 27.18
N GLY A 891 -9.79 14.82 28.32
CA GLY A 891 -8.95 13.94 29.16
C GLY A 891 -7.68 13.43 28.47
N CYS A 892 -7.24 14.08 27.39
CA CYS A 892 -6.02 13.71 26.66
C CYS A 892 -4.79 14.34 27.33
N THR A 893 -3.58 13.87 26.99
CA THR A 893 -2.33 14.57 27.38
C THR A 893 -1.46 14.87 26.18
N PHE A 894 -0.91 16.08 26.08
CA PHE A 894 -0.03 16.51 24.99
C PHE A 894 1.34 16.87 25.57
N LYS A 895 2.37 16.09 25.30
CA LYS A 895 3.65 16.19 26.02
C LYS A 895 4.85 16.33 25.09
N SER A 896 5.61 17.40 25.23
CA SER A 896 6.93 17.58 24.61
C SER A 896 7.75 18.57 25.44
N TYR A 897 8.64 19.36 24.85
CA TYR A 897 9.43 20.39 25.54
C TYR A 897 9.35 21.75 24.84
N GLN A 898 9.46 21.77 23.51
CA GLN A 898 9.34 22.97 22.69
C GLN A 898 8.23 22.77 21.64
N ASP A 899 7.45 23.81 21.38
CA ASP A 899 6.43 23.85 20.31
C ASP A 899 5.41 22.68 20.43
N THR A 900 4.88 22.39 21.62
CA THR A 900 4.12 21.14 21.89
C THR A 900 2.75 21.08 21.20
N VAL A 901 2.00 22.17 21.18
CA VAL A 901 0.66 22.28 20.58
C VAL A 901 0.67 23.40 19.53
N PHE A 902 0.37 23.06 18.28
CA PHE A 902 0.28 24.02 17.17
C PHE A 902 -1.14 24.16 16.62
N ILE A 903 -1.71 25.36 16.66
CA ILE A 903 -3.00 25.66 15.98
C ILE A 903 -2.78 26.67 14.85
N GLY A 904 -2.76 26.17 13.62
CA GLY A 904 -2.42 26.92 12.40
C GLY A 904 -3.60 27.54 11.67
N LYS A 905 -3.44 27.68 10.35
CA LYS A 905 -4.37 28.33 9.41
C LYS A 905 -5.80 27.83 9.61
N ASN A 906 -6.76 28.71 9.91
CA ASN A 906 -8.17 28.36 10.13
C ASN A 906 -8.43 27.19 11.13
N GLY A 907 -7.48 26.89 12.02
CA GLY A 907 -7.65 25.87 13.05
C GLY A 907 -8.51 26.39 14.21
N SER A 908 -9.50 25.61 14.64
CA SER A 908 -10.27 25.84 15.87
C SER A 908 -10.12 24.64 16.80
N ALA A 909 -9.64 24.85 18.02
CA ALA A 909 -9.40 23.77 18.97
C ALA A 909 -9.95 24.03 20.37
N VAL A 910 -10.45 22.97 21.01
CA VAL A 910 -10.90 22.96 22.41
C VAL A 910 -10.20 21.82 23.15
N PHE A 911 -9.65 22.10 24.32
CA PHE A 911 -9.04 21.11 25.21
C PHE A 911 -9.76 21.19 26.55
N LYS A 912 -10.50 20.14 26.93
CA LYS A 912 -11.19 20.05 28.22
C LYS A 912 -10.60 18.93 29.09
N GLY A 913 -10.43 19.20 30.39
CA GLY A 913 -9.96 18.22 31.38
C GLY A 913 -8.63 17.55 31.02
N SER A 914 -7.82 18.18 30.16
CA SER A 914 -6.66 17.60 29.50
C SER A 914 -5.36 18.12 30.11
N GLU A 915 -4.23 17.46 29.85
CA GLU A 915 -2.90 17.96 30.23
C GLU A 915 -2.12 18.45 29.00
N VAL A 916 -1.41 19.56 29.10
CA VAL A 916 -0.38 19.97 28.14
C VAL A 916 0.93 20.19 28.89
N ALA A 917 1.99 19.44 28.55
CA ALA A 917 3.28 19.50 29.22
C ALA A 917 4.40 19.97 28.29
N GLY A 918 5.13 21.01 28.69
CA GLY A 918 6.17 21.64 27.88
C GLY A 918 6.97 22.71 28.63
N SER A 919 7.79 23.49 27.90
CA SER A 919 8.69 24.49 28.47
C SER A 919 8.83 25.74 27.58
N THR A 920 9.15 25.57 26.30
CA THR A 920 9.42 26.67 25.38
C THR A 920 8.28 26.83 24.39
N ASP A 921 7.59 27.98 24.45
CA ASP A 921 6.53 28.37 23.51
C ASP A 921 5.49 27.25 23.27
N TYR A 922 5.18 26.50 24.32
CA TYR A 922 4.66 25.14 24.14
C TYR A 922 3.20 25.06 23.69
N ILE A 923 2.48 26.19 23.68
CA ILE A 923 1.20 26.40 23.00
C ILE A 923 1.35 27.57 22.03
N TYR A 924 1.46 27.30 20.73
CA TYR A 924 1.74 28.33 19.72
C TYR A 924 0.85 28.19 18.49
N GLY A 925 0.78 29.23 17.67
CA GLY A 925 -0.12 29.25 16.53
C GLY A 925 -0.67 30.62 16.18
N PHE A 926 -1.70 30.59 15.33
CA PHE A 926 -2.42 31.75 14.81
C PHE A 926 -3.87 31.47 14.38
N GLY A 927 -4.37 30.24 14.61
CA GLY A 927 -5.81 29.98 14.67
C GLY A 927 -6.38 30.37 16.04
N THR A 928 -7.34 29.58 16.54
CA THR A 928 -7.91 29.76 17.90
C THR A 928 -7.92 28.49 18.73
N ALA A 929 -7.55 28.63 19.99
CA ALA A 929 -7.50 27.56 20.97
C ALA A 929 -8.22 27.94 22.27
N TYR A 930 -8.95 27.00 22.86
CA TYR A 930 -9.62 27.17 24.15
C TYR A 930 -9.26 26.01 25.08
N PHE A 931 -8.65 26.32 26.21
CA PHE A 931 -8.32 25.37 27.27
C PHE A 931 -9.29 25.58 28.42
N LEU A 932 -10.08 24.57 28.76
CA LEU A 932 -11.08 24.61 29.81
C LEU A 932 -10.76 23.53 30.84
N GLU A 933 -10.72 23.90 32.14
CA GLU A 933 -10.62 22.94 33.26
C GLU A 933 -9.40 21.99 33.10
N SER A 934 -8.33 22.48 32.46
CA SER A 934 -7.17 21.70 31.98
C SER A 934 -5.88 22.05 32.73
N THR A 935 -4.91 21.14 32.74
CA THR A 935 -3.62 21.29 33.44
C THR A 935 -2.48 21.61 32.47
N LEU A 936 -1.64 22.56 32.83
CA LEU A 936 -0.55 23.12 32.04
C LEU A 936 0.75 22.89 32.81
N SER A 937 1.49 21.87 32.39
CA SER A 937 2.54 21.19 33.15
C SER A 937 3.94 21.65 32.71
N ASN A 938 4.54 22.53 33.50
CA ASN A 938 5.83 23.15 33.21
C ASN A 938 6.98 22.15 33.44
N ARG A 939 7.63 21.72 32.34
CA ARG A 939 8.77 20.79 32.33
C ARG A 939 10.13 21.48 32.50
N GLY A 940 10.19 22.78 32.29
CA GLY A 940 11.41 23.58 32.31
C GLY A 940 11.12 25.08 32.32
N PRO A 941 12.15 25.95 32.38
CA PRO A 941 12.00 27.40 32.29
C PRO A 941 11.60 27.83 30.87
N GLY A 942 10.74 28.84 30.72
CA GLY A 942 10.33 29.30 29.38
C GLY A 942 9.04 30.10 29.31
N ARG A 943 8.17 29.76 28.36
CA ARG A 943 6.87 30.42 28.10
C ARG A 943 5.79 29.42 27.73
N LEU A 944 4.61 29.61 28.31
CA LEU A 944 3.40 28.85 28.02
C LEU A 944 2.93 29.09 26.57
N THR A 945 2.69 30.35 26.16
CA THR A 945 2.21 30.64 24.79
C THR A 945 3.15 31.47 23.91
N ALA A 946 3.14 31.19 22.60
CA ALA A 946 3.66 32.07 21.55
C ALA A 946 2.62 32.30 20.44
N TRP A 947 1.59 33.10 20.71
CA TRP A 947 0.52 33.34 19.73
C TRP A 947 0.86 34.46 18.74
N LYS A 948 0.39 34.31 17.49
CA LYS A 948 0.45 35.29 16.40
C LYS A 948 -0.98 35.64 15.98
N GLY A 949 -1.35 36.91 16.05
CA GLY A 949 -2.69 37.38 15.64
C GLY A 949 -2.74 37.86 14.18
N ASP A 950 -3.97 38.12 13.72
CA ASP A 950 -4.30 38.61 12.39
C ASP A 950 -5.42 39.67 12.51
N ASP A 951 -5.35 40.74 11.72
CA ASP A 951 -6.25 41.90 11.83
C ASP A 951 -7.62 41.67 11.14
N ARG A 952 -7.69 40.77 10.15
CA ARG A 952 -8.93 40.38 9.46
C ARG A 952 -9.92 39.65 10.36
N TYR A 953 -9.44 39.01 11.43
CA TYR A 953 -10.22 38.13 12.30
C TYR A 953 -10.19 38.58 13.77
N LYS A 954 -10.54 39.85 13.99
CA LYS A 954 -10.58 40.50 15.31
C LYS A 954 -11.37 39.67 16.34
N ASN A 955 -10.72 39.33 17.46
CA ASN A 955 -11.20 38.43 18.52
C ASN A 955 -11.44 36.96 18.12
N LYS A 956 -11.10 36.54 16.89
CA LYS A 956 -11.32 35.17 16.38
C LYS A 956 -10.06 34.35 16.12
N ASN A 957 -8.87 34.94 16.30
CA ASN A 957 -7.56 34.28 16.25
C ASN A 957 -6.79 34.54 17.57
N GLY A 958 -6.98 33.69 18.58
CA GLY A 958 -6.41 33.86 19.92
C GLY A 958 -6.43 32.58 20.76
N VAL A 959 -5.69 32.56 21.86
CA VAL A 959 -5.68 31.45 22.82
C VAL A 959 -6.25 31.87 24.17
N TYR A 960 -7.17 31.06 24.69
CA TYR A 960 -7.97 31.33 25.87
C TYR A 960 -7.81 30.18 26.88
N PHE A 961 -7.62 30.51 28.15
CA PHE A 961 -7.57 29.55 29.25
C PHE A 961 -8.67 29.91 30.26
N ASP A 962 -9.50 28.95 30.64
CA ASP A 962 -10.57 29.11 31.62
C ASP A 962 -10.52 27.98 32.66
N LYS A 963 -10.56 28.33 33.96
CA LYS A 963 -10.48 27.41 35.10
C LYS A 963 -9.29 26.42 35.06
N CYS A 964 -8.21 26.79 34.40
CA CYS A 964 -7.06 25.91 34.21
C CYS A 964 -6.18 25.84 35.47
N ARG A 965 -5.17 24.96 35.45
CA ARG A 965 -4.15 24.83 36.49
C ARG A 965 -2.76 24.88 35.85
N ILE A 966 -1.93 25.85 36.21
CA ILE A 966 -0.51 25.90 35.83
C ILE A 966 0.31 25.32 36.98
N THR A 967 1.11 24.29 36.70
CA THR A 967 1.87 23.53 37.71
C THR A 967 3.23 23.03 37.20
N LYS A 968 4.22 22.80 38.08
CA LYS A 968 5.42 22.00 37.74
C LYS A 968 4.99 20.61 37.25
N SER A 969 5.53 20.16 36.13
CA SER A 969 5.23 18.82 35.60
C SER A 969 5.81 17.74 36.53
N PRO A 970 5.09 16.63 36.81
CA PRO A 970 5.64 15.50 37.57
C PRO A 970 6.85 14.82 36.91
N ASP A 971 7.04 15.04 35.61
CA ASP A 971 8.16 14.54 34.80
C ASP A 971 9.17 15.64 34.39
N ALA A 972 9.09 16.82 35.02
CA ALA A 972 10.13 17.84 34.92
C ALA A 972 11.46 17.34 35.55
N ASP A 973 12.59 17.79 35.02
CA ASP A 973 13.90 17.45 35.59
C ASP A 973 13.98 17.94 37.06
N PRO A 974 14.28 17.05 38.03
CA PRO A 974 14.31 17.39 39.44
C PRO A 974 15.48 18.33 39.82
N SER A 975 16.51 18.44 38.98
CA SER A 975 17.61 19.40 39.17
C SER A 975 17.25 20.83 38.79
N LEU A 976 16.16 21.04 38.05
CA LEU A 976 15.69 22.38 37.69
C LEU A 976 14.83 22.99 38.80
N ASP A 977 15.34 24.06 39.40
CA ASP A 977 14.48 25.05 40.03
C ASP A 977 13.67 25.76 38.93
N LEU A 978 12.35 25.75 39.09
CA LEU A 978 11.41 26.37 38.16
C LEU A 978 10.65 27.54 38.80
N VAL A 979 10.92 27.90 40.06
CA VAL A 979 10.21 28.95 40.78
C VAL A 979 10.37 30.29 40.07
N GLY A 980 9.25 30.89 39.65
CA GLY A 980 9.24 32.15 38.92
C GLY A 980 9.91 32.11 37.54
N THR A 981 9.94 30.96 36.85
CA THR A 981 10.64 30.80 35.56
C THR A 981 9.74 30.64 34.32
N MET A 982 8.43 30.41 34.49
CA MET A 982 7.49 30.23 33.39
C MET A 982 6.69 31.51 33.11
N GLY A 983 6.87 32.09 31.92
CA GLY A 983 6.00 33.18 31.47
C GLY A 983 4.66 32.67 30.96
N LEU A 984 3.56 33.40 31.20
CA LEU A 984 2.25 33.10 30.60
C LEU A 984 2.25 33.18 29.08
N GLY A 985 3.15 33.99 28.51
CA GLY A 985 3.36 34.01 27.07
C GLY A 985 4.32 35.08 26.58
N ARG A 986 4.53 35.08 25.26
CA ARG A 986 5.18 36.16 24.52
C ARG A 986 4.56 36.36 23.12
N PRO A 987 4.61 37.58 22.56
CA PRO A 987 3.94 37.88 21.30
C PRO A 987 4.77 37.37 20.11
N TRP A 988 4.28 36.39 19.37
CA TRP A 988 4.96 35.93 18.14
C TRP A 988 4.80 36.95 16.99
N ASN A 989 3.75 37.78 17.04
CA ASN A 989 3.68 39.13 16.46
C ASN A 989 2.90 40.09 17.39
N ASN A 990 2.86 41.38 17.06
CA ASN A 990 2.19 42.42 17.84
C ASN A 990 0.66 42.33 17.89
N LEU A 991 0.02 41.45 17.11
CA LEU A 991 -1.42 41.20 17.16
C LEU A 991 -1.80 40.04 18.10
N SER A 992 -0.81 39.46 18.81
CA SER A 992 -1.00 38.33 19.73
C SER A 992 -2.14 38.55 20.72
N THR A 993 -3.03 37.57 20.87
CA THR A 993 -4.16 37.57 21.80
C THR A 993 -4.10 36.33 22.68
N VAL A 994 -3.93 36.55 23.99
CA VAL A 994 -3.85 35.51 25.02
C VAL A 994 -4.65 35.96 26.24
N VAL A 995 -5.60 35.16 26.71
CA VAL A 995 -6.42 35.49 27.88
C VAL A 995 -6.46 34.33 28.87
N VAL A 996 -6.19 34.61 30.15
CA VAL A 996 -6.25 33.63 31.24
C VAL A 996 -7.37 33.99 32.21
N MET A 997 -8.24 33.03 32.54
CA MET A 997 -9.44 33.22 33.34
C MET A 997 -9.59 32.14 34.42
N ASP A 998 -9.97 32.54 35.63
CA ASP A 998 -10.28 31.69 36.80
C ASP A 998 -9.22 30.60 37.11
N THR A 999 -7.97 30.87 36.73
CA THR A 999 -6.91 29.85 36.61
C THR A 999 -5.97 29.85 37.81
N TYR A 1000 -5.72 28.66 38.35
CA TYR A 1000 -4.75 28.43 39.43
C TYR A 1000 -3.32 28.43 38.87
N MET A 1001 -2.39 29.05 39.59
CA MET A 1001 -0.97 29.14 39.24
C MET A 1001 -0.10 28.74 40.44
N ASP A 1002 0.68 27.66 40.30
CA ASP A 1002 1.73 27.37 41.28
C ASP A 1002 2.93 28.33 41.15
N ASN A 1003 3.90 28.18 42.06
CA ASN A 1003 5.05 29.08 42.16
C ASN A 1003 6.02 29.01 40.96
N THR A 1004 5.79 28.17 39.94
CA THR A 1004 6.61 28.18 38.72
C THR A 1004 6.35 29.39 37.81
N VAL A 1005 5.19 30.04 37.93
CA VAL A 1005 4.83 31.19 37.09
C VAL A 1005 5.63 32.45 37.47
N MET A 1006 6.18 33.14 36.46
CA MET A 1006 6.88 34.41 36.62
C MET A 1006 5.95 35.47 37.25
N PRO A 1007 6.39 36.26 38.24
CA PRO A 1007 5.55 37.30 38.85
C PRO A 1007 4.97 38.33 37.87
N VAL A 1008 5.63 38.59 36.74
CA VAL A 1008 5.14 39.49 35.67
C VAL A 1008 4.28 38.80 34.61
N GLY A 1009 4.23 37.45 34.62
CA GLY A 1009 3.50 36.62 33.67
C GLY A 1009 3.94 36.76 32.21
N TYR A 1010 3.42 37.76 31.50
CA TYR A 1010 3.70 37.96 30.09
C TYR A 1010 5.06 38.64 29.86
N THR A 1011 5.72 38.24 28.78
CA THR A 1011 7.03 38.77 28.38
C THR A 1011 6.99 39.29 26.94
N ILE A 1012 7.79 40.31 26.63
CA ILE A 1012 8.06 40.69 25.23
C ILE A 1012 8.86 39.58 24.53
N TRP A 1013 8.89 39.58 23.19
CA TRP A 1013 9.54 38.50 22.44
C TRP A 1013 11.05 38.42 22.68
N GLY A 1014 11.72 39.57 22.69
CA GLY A 1014 13.12 39.80 23.08
C GLY A 1014 13.40 41.30 23.26
N SER A 1015 14.60 41.67 23.72
CA SER A 1015 14.96 43.10 23.94
C SER A 1015 15.24 43.86 22.63
N THR A 1016 15.80 43.20 21.63
CA THR A 1016 16.11 43.76 20.29
C THR A 1016 14.96 43.64 19.30
N ASP A 1017 14.03 42.70 19.55
CA ASP A 1017 12.84 42.43 18.76
C ASP A 1017 11.67 42.18 19.72
N PRO A 1018 10.98 43.23 20.20
CA PRO A 1018 9.99 43.11 21.27
C PRO A 1018 8.66 42.49 20.80
N ARG A 1019 8.35 42.61 19.49
CA ARG A 1019 7.08 42.21 18.84
C ARG A 1019 5.81 42.63 19.56
N PHE A 1020 5.87 43.71 20.35
CA PHE A 1020 4.80 44.13 21.25
C PHE A 1020 4.29 45.53 20.87
N ASN A 1021 2.98 45.74 20.95
CA ASN A 1021 2.36 47.06 20.91
C ASN A 1021 1.09 47.01 21.76
N TYR A 1022 1.09 47.68 22.92
CA TYR A 1022 -0.01 47.64 23.89
C TYR A 1022 -1.39 47.93 23.27
N ASN A 1023 -1.48 48.76 22.23
CA ASN A 1023 -2.77 49.12 21.61
C ASN A 1023 -3.41 47.98 20.79
N VAL A 1024 -2.64 46.97 20.38
CA VAL A 1024 -3.11 45.84 19.53
C VAL A 1024 -2.75 44.46 20.05
N THR A 1025 -1.71 44.32 20.89
CA THR A 1025 -1.42 43.09 21.62
C THR A 1025 -2.41 42.95 22.78
N TYR A 1026 -3.14 41.84 22.84
CA TYR A 1026 -4.17 41.60 23.84
C TYR A 1026 -3.81 40.46 24.80
N PHE A 1027 -2.93 40.77 25.76
CA PHE A 1027 -2.72 39.94 26.94
C PHE A 1027 -3.65 40.40 28.07
N ALA A 1028 -4.31 39.45 28.74
CA ALA A 1028 -5.23 39.75 29.84
C ALA A 1028 -5.40 38.59 30.84
N GLU A 1029 -5.66 38.94 32.11
CA GLU A 1029 -6.04 38.01 33.17
C GLU A 1029 -7.39 38.37 33.80
N TYR A 1030 -8.11 37.37 34.30
CA TYR A 1030 -9.30 37.51 35.15
C TYR A 1030 -9.30 36.42 36.24
N LYS A 1031 -9.34 36.78 37.53
CA LYS A 1031 -9.36 35.81 38.64
C LYS A 1031 -8.24 34.74 38.64
N SER A 1032 -7.10 35.02 37.99
CA SER A 1032 -5.88 34.25 38.23
C SER A 1032 -5.53 34.26 39.72
N HIS A 1033 -5.09 33.12 40.26
CA HIS A 1033 -4.87 32.96 41.71
C HIS A 1033 -3.84 31.83 42.00
N GLY A 1034 -3.42 31.70 43.26
CA GLY A 1034 -2.37 30.77 43.67
C GLY A 1034 -0.98 31.45 43.78
N PRO A 1035 0.05 30.74 44.29
CA PRO A 1035 1.34 31.34 44.65
C PRO A 1035 2.17 31.88 43.46
N GLY A 1036 1.82 31.54 42.22
CA GLY A 1036 2.42 32.15 41.02
C GLY A 1036 1.77 33.47 40.59
N TRP A 1037 0.61 33.83 41.14
CA TRP A 1037 -0.09 35.06 40.80
C TRP A 1037 0.30 36.21 41.74
N ASN A 1038 0.79 37.31 41.18
CA ASN A 1038 1.29 38.47 41.91
C ASN A 1038 0.65 39.76 41.39
N ALA A 1039 -0.38 40.24 42.07
CA ALA A 1039 -1.13 41.44 41.68
C ALA A 1039 -0.24 42.69 41.53
N THR A 1040 0.76 42.87 42.40
CA THR A 1040 1.65 44.04 42.39
C THR A 1040 2.53 44.06 41.15
N ALA A 1041 3.10 42.91 40.76
CA ALA A 1041 3.90 42.78 39.55
C ALA A 1041 3.06 42.81 38.26
N ARG A 1042 1.83 42.29 38.29
CA ARG A 1042 0.83 42.36 37.21
C ARG A 1042 0.40 43.79 36.91
N ASN A 1043 0.18 44.61 37.93
CA ASN A 1043 -0.24 46.02 37.78
C ASN A 1043 0.80 46.92 37.08
N ILE A 1044 2.04 46.46 36.90
CA ILE A 1044 3.12 47.14 36.18
C ILE A 1044 3.64 46.34 34.97
N SER A 1045 2.94 45.28 34.56
CA SER A 1045 3.34 44.41 33.44
C SER A 1045 2.80 44.93 32.10
N ILE A 1046 2.97 44.13 31.03
CA ILE A 1046 2.48 44.41 29.68
C ILE A 1046 1.03 43.94 29.43
N GLU A 1047 0.30 43.51 30.46
CA GLU A 1047 -1.02 42.87 30.35
C GLU A 1047 -2.19 43.76 30.81
N ARG A 1048 -3.40 43.19 30.84
CA ARG A 1048 -4.61 43.83 31.36
C ARG A 1048 -5.27 42.97 32.43
N ILE A 1049 -5.40 43.49 33.64
CA ILE A 1049 -6.18 42.82 34.69
C ILE A 1049 -7.64 43.22 34.54
N LEU A 1050 -8.46 42.27 34.09
CA LEU A 1050 -9.90 42.42 33.95
C LEU A 1050 -10.54 42.30 35.34
N THR A 1051 -11.53 43.15 35.63
CA THR A 1051 -12.18 43.17 36.96
C THR A 1051 -13.65 42.77 36.89
N SER A 1052 -14.32 42.92 35.73
CA SER A 1052 -15.75 42.63 35.61
C SER A 1052 -16.05 41.28 34.96
N ALA A 1053 -16.92 40.49 35.61
CA ALA A 1053 -17.52 39.29 35.01
C ALA A 1053 -18.34 39.59 33.74
N LYS A 1054 -18.66 40.86 33.46
CA LYS A 1054 -19.29 41.28 32.20
C LYS A 1054 -18.28 41.32 31.04
N GLU A 1055 -17.01 41.64 31.31
CA GLU A 1055 -15.95 41.75 30.31
C GLU A 1055 -15.46 40.39 29.81
N THR A 1056 -15.54 39.35 30.64
CA THR A 1056 -15.19 37.97 30.25
C THR A 1056 -16.23 37.29 29.37
N LYS A 1057 -17.48 37.79 29.32
CA LYS A 1057 -18.54 37.18 28.51
C LYS A 1057 -18.17 37.04 27.03
N ARG A 1058 -17.43 38.01 26.46
CA ARG A 1058 -16.91 37.95 25.08
C ARG A 1058 -15.82 36.90 24.84
N PHE A 1059 -15.29 36.30 25.91
CA PHE A 1059 -14.34 35.19 25.89
C PHE A 1059 -14.98 33.86 26.31
N SER A 1060 -16.32 33.79 26.36
CA SER A 1060 -17.03 32.51 26.46
C SER A 1060 -16.92 31.73 25.15
N LEU A 1061 -16.97 30.39 25.21
CA LEU A 1061 -16.90 29.49 24.05
C LEU A 1061 -17.82 29.93 22.89
N GLY A 1062 -19.10 30.25 23.19
CA GLY A 1062 -20.07 30.72 22.19
C GLY A 1062 -19.82 32.13 21.63
N SER A 1063 -19.01 32.96 22.30
CA SER A 1063 -18.56 34.25 21.74
C SER A 1063 -17.34 34.11 20.84
N ILE A 1064 -16.45 33.15 21.15
CA ILE A 1064 -15.24 32.86 20.40
C ILE A 1064 -15.54 32.06 19.12
N PHE A 1065 -16.25 30.94 19.26
CA PHE A 1065 -16.55 30.04 18.14
C PHE A 1065 -17.90 30.29 17.45
N GLY A 1066 -18.78 31.10 18.06
CA GLY A 1066 -20.11 31.43 17.53
C GLY A 1066 -21.19 30.42 17.96
N ALA A 1067 -22.28 30.38 17.19
CA ALA A 1067 -23.48 29.62 17.56
C ALA A 1067 -23.39 28.10 17.28
N ASP A 1068 -22.59 27.67 16.29
CA ASP A 1068 -22.38 26.24 16.03
C ASP A 1068 -21.28 25.66 16.92
N LEU A 1069 -21.71 25.16 18.08
CA LEU A 1069 -20.86 24.52 19.09
C LEU A 1069 -21.03 22.99 19.10
N ASN A 1070 -21.72 22.39 18.12
CA ASN A 1070 -22.04 20.95 18.12
C ASN A 1070 -20.78 20.06 18.07
N TRP A 1071 -19.68 20.59 17.54
CA TRP A 1071 -18.35 19.96 17.53
C TRP A 1071 -17.69 19.86 18.93
N ILE A 1072 -18.26 20.54 19.93
CA ILE A 1072 -17.84 20.51 21.34
C ILE A 1072 -18.83 19.63 22.11
N ASP A 1073 -18.31 18.56 22.70
CA ASP A 1073 -18.97 17.83 23.77
C ASP A 1073 -18.94 18.65 25.08
N PHE A 1074 -20.11 18.91 25.65
CA PHE A 1074 -20.32 19.58 26.95
C PHE A 1074 -20.79 18.61 28.05
N SER A 1075 -20.89 17.31 27.74
CA SER A 1075 -21.23 16.24 28.70
C SER A 1075 -19.99 15.66 29.39
N TYR A 1076 -18.82 15.76 28.74
CA TYR A 1076 -17.52 15.77 29.39
C TYR A 1076 -17.26 17.15 30.01
#